data_AF-A0A2R6B0L8-F1
#
_entry.id   AF-A0A2R6B0L8-F1
#
_cell.length_a   1.000
_cell.length_b   1.000
_cell.length_c   1.000
_cell.angle_alpha   90.00
_cell.angle_beta   90.00
_cell.angle_gamma   90.00
#
_symmetry.space_group_name_H-M   'P 1'
#
loop_
_entity.id
_entity.type
_entity.pdbx_description
1 polymer ?
#
loop_
_entity_poly.entity_id
_entity_poly.type
_entity_poly.pdbx_seq_one_letter_code
_entity_poly.pdbx_strand_id
1 'polypeptide(L)'
;MTELAIFVSACPNCGGMITSSRLERGLPCEKCLPEPVDPATRSIEEWHSLVASQLDRQGTLNRYREIVNLEDRAKEFVNVFHSLTSREPWSAQLTWAKRCLRGESFSIIAPTGVGKTTFLSVLAVYMARMGKRVLMVSPTALLARQTAGWVKRYSAVYDHTIKVAELHGEETGKAKREALSMVDDASANIVVVTAAGLGNLFERLLKIGFGLILVDDVDALLRKSVNIDRVIRLLGFSEEVQGIATEAILLRIRLARLFAQGEVRTEEVDSLLSRYKTLRKQIDEYKNTHSNLGQLIVSSATARPRGLKVKVFRELFGFDAGSSATYLRNIVDVEAKLDDDVLGQVVSLVKRLGRGGLIFVAKDYGRETAKKIEEALNQAGVKASQTSSYFHKRVDEFASMKIDVLVGPASYYGKLVRGIDLPQSVRYTVFVGVPKFSSRLEDEELSPLGIIRLLYAMSELIRDPIERQKTFQQAVKLRKMVQNLSPSDLRMVELAIKENRQLTGYLGQVQEEIGVGRMIFHNQLATPNMLHELTQSDRLIIQETPEGPLVLAPDVKTYIQASGRSSRLFGGKLAKGLSIVLVDNPRVMSALQRSMQIASSNTKWYKLEELDLDEVLREIDEDRRFNAKAKSETDLIKTALLIVESPNKARTIANFFGRPGRLYFKGKVFYEVVINNTLFTITSSGGHIIDLPNEARKRENYGVIKMNNHFVPLYDFLSRCRSCGVQFTGTKSVCPKCGSDDVQSSMEVVEALRKVAADVPTVYIGTDPDSEGEKIAWDLVMLLSPFTPNIKRVRFHEVTPNAVLEAINNASDINLNMVTAQIVRRIDDRWVGYGLTELLTKNKRKVLTHGVERLRVPVGRVQLPTLGYVIKKSEEFKANKVRRFRLTCDAGGGRTLTVSLTVPFKQLDAKQVKVLRERLTGSAVIVTTVEKEKVEVKPPPPYTTDAILEDASRSFGWSVGEIMRRLQDLFEAGLITYHRTDHTHVSSAGIEIARVYLESTWGKEWKQLFQPRKWGEEGAHECIRPTRPLNAEELKRQIDLLEIQGAEYLDYRHLRLYDQIFRRFIASQMSPSVLVRQRAQLEVEGLRTQVEGYVDVEVDGFTRVNPPRMTIPLTQGQSLRVTELNYAVSSTSPLPTEGETVAYMKAKRIGRPSTYASTIEKLKQHGYIFPTPRNRLVPTTTGKSIYGFLNSELKSLTTVLGEEYTADLQQKLQGIEDGLIDYKAIVQQCFKDFQLIKSIAKRVN
;
A
#
# COMPACT_ATOMS: atom_id res chain seq x y z
N MET A 1 -13.47 26.97 -25.11
CA MET A 1 -12.34 26.04 -24.86
C MET A 1 -12.33 24.98 -25.94
N THR A 2 -11.16 24.47 -26.32
CA THR A 2 -11.08 23.33 -27.28
C THR A 2 -11.47 22.05 -26.52
N GLU A 3 -12.41 21.26 -27.05
CA GLU A 3 -12.78 20.00 -26.40
C GLU A 3 -11.69 18.94 -26.58
N LEU A 4 -11.27 18.33 -25.47
CA LEU A 4 -10.29 17.25 -25.46
C LEU A 4 -10.95 15.87 -25.58
N ALA A 5 -12.17 15.70 -25.05
CA ALA A 5 -12.92 14.46 -25.18
C ALA A 5 -14.43 14.64 -24.95
N ILE A 6 -15.19 13.60 -25.30
CA ILE A 6 -16.62 13.47 -24.96
C ILE A 6 -16.85 12.15 -24.24
N PHE A 7 -17.59 12.19 -23.14
CA PHE A 7 -17.93 11.05 -22.31
C PHE A 7 -19.36 10.63 -22.58
N VAL A 8 -19.59 9.37 -22.97
CA VAL A 8 -20.90 8.88 -23.44
C VAL A 8 -21.94 8.78 -22.32
N SER A 9 -21.52 8.44 -21.09
CA SER A 9 -22.43 8.13 -19.98
C SER A 9 -22.05 8.81 -18.66
N ALA A 10 -21.50 10.04 -18.69
CA ALA A 10 -20.88 10.67 -17.52
C ALA A 10 -21.61 11.88 -16.93
N CYS A 11 -22.67 12.41 -17.56
CA CYS A 11 -23.38 13.60 -17.07
C CYS A 11 -23.85 13.41 -15.61
N PRO A 12 -23.55 14.35 -14.68
CA PRO A 12 -23.89 14.20 -13.26
C PRO A 12 -25.40 14.22 -12.99
N ASN A 13 -26.20 14.76 -13.90
CA ASN A 13 -27.66 14.87 -13.74
C ASN A 13 -28.43 13.73 -14.43
N CYS A 14 -28.27 13.54 -15.75
CA CYS A 14 -29.02 12.55 -16.52
C CYS A 14 -28.26 11.25 -16.82
N GLY A 15 -26.96 11.18 -16.54
CA GLY A 15 -26.11 10.04 -16.92
C GLY A 15 -25.83 9.91 -18.42
N GLY A 16 -26.20 10.91 -19.23
CA GLY A 16 -25.99 10.93 -20.68
C GLY A 16 -24.63 11.50 -21.12
N MET A 17 -24.54 11.79 -22.41
CA MET A 17 -23.33 12.28 -23.08
C MET A 17 -22.97 13.70 -22.63
N ILE A 18 -21.68 13.95 -22.38
CA ILE A 18 -21.17 15.23 -21.90
C ILE A 18 -19.74 15.50 -22.39
N THR A 19 -19.41 16.76 -22.64
CA THR A 19 -18.06 17.19 -23.07
C THR A 19 -17.10 17.34 -21.90
N SER A 20 -15.80 17.24 -22.17
CA SER A 20 -14.75 17.44 -21.16
C SER A 20 -14.83 18.82 -20.48
N SER A 21 -15.04 19.89 -21.26
CA SER A 21 -15.05 21.25 -20.71
C SER A 21 -16.20 21.49 -19.72
N ARG A 22 -17.36 20.84 -19.93
CA ARG A 22 -18.51 20.95 -19.02
C ARG A 22 -18.28 20.18 -17.73
N LEU A 23 -17.69 18.99 -17.82
CA LEU A 23 -17.30 18.21 -16.64
C LEU A 23 -16.27 18.94 -15.78
N GLU A 24 -15.25 19.52 -16.41
CA GLU A 24 -14.22 20.31 -15.73
C GLU A 24 -14.81 21.49 -14.95
N ARG A 25 -15.81 22.17 -15.53
CA ARG A 25 -16.58 23.25 -14.88
C ARG A 25 -17.64 22.77 -13.89
N GLY A 26 -17.79 21.46 -13.67
CA GLY A 26 -18.82 20.90 -12.79
C GLY A 26 -20.26 21.08 -13.29
N LEU A 27 -20.47 21.26 -14.60
CA LEU A 27 -21.78 21.49 -15.21
C LEU A 27 -22.44 20.18 -15.69
N PRO A 28 -23.79 20.09 -15.69
CA PRO A 28 -24.54 19.07 -16.43
C PRO A 28 -24.34 19.21 -17.96
N CYS A 29 -24.75 18.22 -18.74
CA CYS A 29 -24.64 18.28 -20.20
C CYS A 29 -25.55 19.35 -20.82
N GLU A 30 -25.28 19.75 -22.07
CA GLU A 30 -26.04 20.78 -22.80
C GLU A 30 -27.53 20.44 -22.93
N LYS A 31 -27.89 19.14 -23.00
CA LYS A 31 -29.30 18.73 -23.02
C LYS A 31 -30.02 19.00 -21.70
N CYS A 32 -29.30 18.93 -20.58
CA CYS A 32 -29.88 19.21 -19.27
C CYS A 32 -29.88 20.69 -18.93
N LEU A 33 -28.83 21.40 -19.36
CA LEU A 33 -28.61 22.81 -19.07
C LEU A 33 -27.99 23.48 -20.30
N PRO A 34 -28.80 23.96 -21.26
CA PRO A 34 -28.33 24.53 -22.53
C PRO A 34 -27.43 25.75 -22.32
N GLU A 35 -27.89 26.69 -21.49
CA GLU A 35 -27.14 27.90 -21.15
C GLU A 35 -26.22 27.62 -19.97
N PRO A 36 -24.88 27.65 -20.15
CA PRO A 36 -23.95 27.42 -19.07
C PRO A 36 -23.98 28.61 -18.10
N VAL A 37 -23.96 28.32 -16.80
CA VAL A 37 -23.82 29.35 -15.78
C VAL A 37 -22.34 29.62 -15.52
N ASP A 38 -21.96 30.85 -15.24
CA ASP A 38 -20.57 31.19 -14.93
C ASP A 38 -20.26 30.87 -13.44
N PRO A 39 -19.21 30.09 -13.14
CA PRO A 39 -18.81 29.79 -11.76
C PRO A 39 -18.21 30.97 -10.99
N ALA A 40 -17.88 32.11 -11.63
CA ALA A 40 -17.08 33.15 -11.00
C ALA A 40 -17.71 33.67 -9.68
N THR A 41 -16.90 33.57 -8.61
CA THR A 41 -17.06 34.09 -7.23
C THR A 41 -17.95 33.33 -6.22
N ARG A 42 -18.34 32.07 -6.46
CA ARG A 42 -19.22 31.32 -5.53
C ARG A 42 -18.54 30.16 -4.81
N SER A 43 -18.99 29.84 -3.59
CA SER A 43 -18.65 28.59 -2.90
C SER A 43 -19.19 27.37 -3.65
N ILE A 44 -18.68 26.17 -3.35
CA ILE A 44 -19.09 24.91 -4.01
C ILE A 44 -20.59 24.68 -3.79
N GLU A 45 -21.06 24.93 -2.58
CA GLU A 45 -22.44 24.71 -2.21
C GLU A 45 -23.38 25.73 -2.88
N GLU A 46 -22.98 27.00 -3.00
CA GLU A 46 -23.73 28.01 -3.77
C GLU A 46 -23.77 27.67 -5.26
N TRP A 47 -22.68 27.10 -5.77
CA TRP A 47 -22.59 26.65 -7.15
C TRP A 47 -23.56 25.49 -7.41
N HIS A 48 -23.55 24.46 -6.58
CA HIS A 48 -24.47 23.34 -6.72
C HIS A 48 -25.94 23.76 -6.55
N SER A 49 -26.26 24.61 -5.56
CA SER A 49 -27.61 25.16 -5.39
C SER A 49 -28.06 25.97 -6.63
N LEU A 50 -27.17 26.77 -7.22
CA LEU A 50 -27.47 27.52 -8.44
C LEU A 50 -27.78 26.58 -9.62
N VAL A 51 -26.90 25.60 -9.87
CA VAL A 51 -27.10 24.62 -10.95
C VAL A 51 -28.41 23.85 -10.76
N ALA A 52 -28.70 23.39 -9.54
CA ALA A 52 -29.96 22.70 -9.24
C ALA A 52 -31.17 23.60 -9.46
N SER A 53 -31.12 24.88 -9.07
CA SER A 53 -32.22 25.82 -9.31
C SER A 53 -32.50 26.03 -10.80
N GLN A 54 -31.46 26.08 -11.65
CA GLN A 54 -31.62 26.20 -13.09
C GLN A 54 -32.14 24.91 -13.73
N LEU A 55 -31.65 23.75 -13.29
CA LEU A 55 -32.18 22.44 -13.71
C LEU A 55 -33.67 22.29 -13.33
N ASP A 56 -34.06 22.75 -12.14
CA ASP A 56 -35.44 22.68 -11.67
C ASP A 56 -36.36 23.62 -12.47
N ARG A 57 -35.90 24.85 -12.75
CA ARG A 57 -36.60 25.80 -13.66
C ARG A 57 -36.81 25.22 -15.06
N GLN A 58 -35.87 24.40 -15.54
CA GLN A 58 -35.97 23.73 -16.84
C GLN A 58 -36.72 22.38 -16.79
N GLY A 59 -37.15 21.93 -15.60
CA GLY A 59 -37.81 20.63 -15.42
C GLY A 59 -36.90 19.43 -15.67
N THR A 60 -35.58 19.61 -15.64
CA THR A 60 -34.59 18.56 -15.96
C THR A 60 -33.87 18.03 -14.71
N LEU A 61 -34.17 18.53 -13.51
CA LEU A 61 -33.53 18.10 -12.27
C LEU A 61 -33.82 16.62 -11.95
N ASN A 62 -32.76 15.80 -11.98
CA ASN A 62 -32.81 14.36 -11.71
C ASN A 62 -31.80 13.99 -10.62
N ARG A 63 -30.71 13.29 -10.93
CA ARG A 63 -29.73 12.79 -9.94
C ARG A 63 -29.00 13.90 -9.21
N TYR A 64 -28.91 15.09 -9.81
CA TYR A 64 -28.26 16.24 -9.18
C TYR A 64 -28.96 16.70 -7.89
N ARG A 65 -30.25 16.35 -7.72
CA ARG A 65 -31.03 16.63 -6.50
C ARG A 65 -30.43 15.98 -5.25
N GLU A 66 -29.86 14.79 -5.37
CA GLU A 66 -29.28 14.07 -4.23
C GLU A 66 -28.06 14.80 -3.66
N ILE A 67 -27.28 15.46 -4.52
CA ILE A 67 -26.08 16.23 -4.14
C ILE A 67 -26.52 17.43 -3.29
N VAL A 68 -27.44 18.24 -3.80
CA VAL A 68 -27.89 19.47 -3.14
C VAL A 68 -28.64 19.17 -1.85
N ASN A 69 -29.51 18.15 -1.83
CA ASN A 69 -30.23 17.77 -0.61
C ASN A 69 -29.29 17.41 0.54
N LEU A 70 -28.16 16.76 0.24
CA LEU A 70 -27.17 16.41 1.27
C LEU A 70 -26.43 17.66 1.76
N GLU A 71 -26.07 18.58 0.86
CA GLU A 71 -25.40 19.83 1.21
C GLU A 71 -26.29 20.74 2.05
N ASP A 72 -27.58 20.85 1.73
CA ASP A 72 -28.53 21.64 2.50
C ASP A 72 -28.71 21.09 3.92
N ARG A 73 -28.82 19.76 4.07
CA ARG A 73 -28.84 19.12 5.41
C ARG A 73 -27.52 19.30 6.16
N ALA A 74 -26.39 19.27 5.46
CA ALA A 74 -25.09 19.52 6.08
C ALA A 74 -24.97 20.98 6.56
N LYS A 75 -25.44 21.95 5.78
CA LYS A 75 -25.53 23.37 6.20
C LYS A 75 -26.45 23.55 7.41
N GLU A 76 -27.60 22.88 7.43
CA GLU A 76 -28.49 22.89 8.59
C GLU A 76 -27.76 22.36 9.84
N PHE A 77 -27.08 21.22 9.72
CA PHE A 77 -26.29 20.64 10.81
C PHE A 77 -25.19 21.60 11.29
N VAL A 78 -24.49 22.28 10.39
CA VAL A 78 -23.47 23.30 10.71
C VAL A 78 -24.07 24.42 11.55
N ASN A 79 -25.22 24.96 11.15
CA ASN A 79 -25.93 26.01 11.89
C ASN A 79 -26.34 25.54 13.30
N VAL A 80 -26.80 24.29 13.43
CA VAL A 80 -27.15 23.68 14.72
C VAL A 80 -25.91 23.47 15.59
N PHE A 81 -24.81 23.04 14.99
CA PHE A 81 -23.55 22.86 15.69
C PHE A 81 -23.02 24.19 16.23
N HIS A 82 -23.08 25.25 15.43
CA HIS A 82 -22.71 26.60 15.84
C HIS A 82 -23.63 27.14 16.95
N SER A 83 -24.94 26.98 16.85
CA SER A 83 -25.88 27.47 17.87
C SER A 83 -25.67 26.78 19.22
N LEU A 84 -25.33 25.49 19.23
CA LEU A 84 -25.14 24.70 20.45
C LEU A 84 -23.76 24.87 21.08
N THR A 85 -22.72 25.12 20.28
CA THR A 85 -21.32 25.11 20.75
C THR A 85 -20.60 26.45 20.64
N SER A 86 -21.20 27.43 19.96
CA SER A 86 -20.60 28.71 19.57
C SER A 86 -19.32 28.55 18.73
N ARG A 87 -19.21 27.44 17.99
CA ARG A 87 -18.07 27.08 17.14
C ARG A 87 -18.56 26.40 15.87
N GLU A 88 -17.79 26.52 14.79
CA GLU A 88 -18.02 25.76 13.57
C GLU A 88 -17.51 24.31 13.71
N PRO A 89 -18.18 23.32 13.08
CA PRO A 89 -17.68 21.96 13.04
C PRO A 89 -16.42 21.88 12.16
N TRP A 90 -15.46 21.05 12.54
CA TRP A 90 -14.24 20.82 11.76
C TRP A 90 -14.52 20.00 10.49
N SER A 91 -13.61 20.02 9.50
CA SER A 91 -13.78 19.26 8.25
C SER A 91 -14.04 17.78 8.51
N ALA A 92 -13.33 17.17 9.48
CA ALA A 92 -13.59 15.78 9.88
C ALA A 92 -15.00 15.56 10.45
N GLN A 93 -15.48 16.48 11.30
CA GLN A 93 -16.83 16.39 11.89
C GLN A 93 -17.92 16.57 10.83
N LEU A 94 -17.71 17.49 9.88
CA LEU A 94 -18.61 17.70 8.75
C LEU A 94 -18.66 16.47 7.83
N THR A 95 -17.50 15.84 7.54
CA THR A 95 -17.43 14.56 6.82
C THR A 95 -18.25 13.47 7.52
N TRP A 96 -18.13 13.34 8.86
CA TRP A 96 -18.90 12.36 9.62
C TRP A 96 -20.40 12.67 9.63
N ALA A 97 -20.79 13.95 9.72
CA ALA A 97 -22.17 14.37 9.63
C ALA A 97 -22.77 13.99 8.27
N LYS A 98 -22.11 14.34 7.15
CA LYS A 98 -22.53 13.97 5.79
C LYS A 98 -22.79 12.47 5.65
N ARG A 99 -21.92 11.62 6.20
CA ARG A 99 -22.10 10.15 6.19
C ARG A 99 -23.31 9.70 6.99
N CYS A 100 -23.49 10.21 8.21
CA CYS A 100 -24.64 9.87 9.05
C CYS A 100 -25.97 10.29 8.38
N LEU A 101 -26.01 11.51 7.82
CA LEU A 101 -27.16 12.05 7.08
C LEU A 101 -27.51 11.22 5.83
N ARG A 102 -26.53 10.53 5.24
CA ARG A 102 -26.72 9.64 4.09
C ARG A 102 -27.21 8.23 4.46
N GLY A 103 -27.31 7.89 5.74
CA GLY A 103 -27.73 6.53 6.13
C GLY A 103 -26.61 5.63 6.67
N GLU A 104 -25.38 6.12 6.77
CA GLU A 104 -24.21 5.25 6.87
C GLU A 104 -23.76 4.95 8.29
N SER A 105 -23.27 3.72 8.47
CA SER A 105 -22.58 3.28 9.68
C SER A 105 -21.07 3.29 9.44
N PHE A 106 -20.30 3.80 10.40
CA PHE A 106 -18.84 3.94 10.25
C PHE A 106 -18.12 4.03 11.60
N SER A 107 -16.80 3.88 11.57
CA SER A 107 -15.95 4.16 12.74
C SER A 107 -15.32 5.55 12.63
N ILE A 108 -15.42 6.37 13.68
CA ILE A 108 -14.74 7.66 13.78
C ILE A 108 -13.25 7.40 14.01
N ILE A 109 -12.46 7.52 12.95
CA ILE A 109 -11.00 7.45 13.01
C ILE A 109 -10.46 8.85 13.20
N ALA A 110 -10.17 9.17 14.45
CA ALA A 110 -9.52 10.42 14.78
C ALA A 110 -8.65 10.28 16.02
N PRO A 111 -7.60 11.11 16.15
CA PRO A 111 -6.84 11.27 17.39
C PRO A 111 -7.74 11.69 18.55
N THR A 112 -7.25 11.57 19.78
CA THR A 112 -7.95 12.12 20.96
C THR A 112 -7.90 13.64 20.96
N GLY A 113 -8.92 14.27 21.53
CA GLY A 113 -9.00 15.74 21.65
C GLY A 113 -9.78 16.43 20.53
N VAL A 114 -10.24 15.70 19.50
CA VAL A 114 -10.91 16.30 18.33
C VAL A 114 -12.38 16.68 18.53
N GLY A 115 -12.82 16.74 19.79
CA GLY A 115 -14.22 16.96 20.12
C GLY A 115 -15.17 15.82 19.73
N LYS A 116 -14.71 14.55 19.73
CA LYS A 116 -15.56 13.38 19.37
C LYS A 116 -16.85 13.35 20.19
N THR A 117 -16.72 13.43 21.51
CA THR A 117 -17.87 13.39 22.41
C THR A 117 -18.79 14.60 22.19
N THR A 118 -18.25 15.80 21.96
CA THR A 118 -19.03 17.00 21.59
C THR A 118 -19.81 16.78 20.29
N PHE A 119 -19.15 16.29 19.24
CA PHE A 119 -19.77 15.96 17.96
C PHE A 119 -20.89 14.92 18.13
N LEU A 120 -20.62 13.82 18.84
CA LEU A 120 -21.60 12.78 19.10
C LEU A 120 -22.81 13.31 19.89
N SER A 121 -22.60 14.20 20.85
CA SER A 121 -23.69 14.83 21.61
C SER A 121 -24.55 15.74 20.73
N VAL A 122 -23.95 16.58 19.88
CA VAL A 122 -24.69 17.44 18.94
C VAL A 122 -25.44 16.60 17.91
N LEU A 123 -24.78 15.58 17.36
CA LEU A 123 -25.38 14.64 16.41
C LEU A 123 -26.57 13.90 17.01
N ALA A 124 -26.48 13.47 18.28
CA ALA A 124 -27.59 12.82 18.97
C ALA A 124 -28.84 13.72 19.04
N VAL A 125 -28.65 15.00 19.40
CA VAL A 125 -29.73 15.98 19.50
C VAL A 125 -30.35 16.28 18.12
N TYR A 126 -29.51 16.52 17.11
CA TYR A 126 -29.97 16.75 15.74
C TYR A 126 -30.77 15.56 15.18
N MET A 127 -30.25 14.34 15.35
CA MET A 127 -30.93 13.13 14.87
C MET A 127 -32.22 12.83 15.65
N ALA A 128 -32.25 13.12 16.96
CA ALA A 128 -33.48 13.06 17.75
C ALA A 128 -34.55 14.01 17.22
N ARG A 129 -34.17 15.23 16.82
CA ARG A 129 -35.08 16.20 16.22
C ARG A 129 -35.62 15.77 14.85
N MET A 130 -34.82 14.99 14.11
CA MET A 130 -35.22 14.32 12.87
C MET A 130 -36.09 13.07 13.10
N GLY A 131 -36.53 12.81 14.33
CA GLY A 131 -37.42 11.72 14.70
C GLY A 131 -36.73 10.37 14.91
N LYS A 132 -35.39 10.33 14.99
CA LYS A 132 -34.66 9.09 15.28
C LYS A 132 -34.45 8.92 16.78
N ARG A 133 -34.75 7.74 17.32
CA ARG A 133 -34.34 7.41 18.70
C ARG A 133 -32.85 7.07 18.75
N VAL A 134 -32.11 7.68 19.67
CA VAL A 134 -30.65 7.58 19.78
C VAL A 134 -30.23 6.89 21.07
N LEU A 135 -29.34 5.90 21.00
CA LEU A 135 -28.66 5.30 22.15
C LEU A 135 -27.21 5.75 22.19
N MET A 136 -26.77 6.30 23.31
CA MET A 136 -25.36 6.64 23.55
C MET A 136 -24.74 5.67 24.55
N VAL A 137 -23.64 5.02 24.17
CA VAL A 137 -22.92 4.05 24.99
C VAL A 137 -21.56 4.62 25.38
N SER A 138 -21.36 4.82 26.69
CA SER A 138 -20.13 5.35 27.27
C SER A 138 -19.29 4.26 27.99
N PRO A 139 -17.95 4.40 28.06
CA PRO A 139 -17.09 3.38 28.67
C PRO A 139 -17.12 3.37 30.20
N THR A 140 -17.33 4.53 30.83
CA THR A 140 -17.36 4.68 32.30
C THR A 140 -18.59 5.47 32.72
N ALA A 141 -19.03 5.29 33.97
CA ALA A 141 -20.17 6.03 34.52
C ALA A 141 -19.90 7.54 34.56
N LEU A 142 -18.66 7.97 34.88
CA LEU A 142 -18.26 9.37 34.83
C LEU A 142 -18.47 10.00 33.44
N LEU A 143 -17.98 9.35 32.38
CA LEU A 143 -18.13 9.87 31.01
C LEU A 143 -19.60 9.84 30.56
N ALA A 144 -20.37 8.83 30.97
CA ALA A 144 -21.80 8.75 30.71
C ALA A 144 -22.56 9.93 31.36
N ARG A 145 -22.24 10.25 32.62
CA ARG A 145 -22.83 11.38 33.35
C ARG A 145 -22.49 12.72 32.69
N GLN A 146 -21.23 12.91 32.28
CA GLN A 146 -20.81 14.11 31.56
C GLN A 146 -21.56 14.26 30.22
N THR A 147 -21.65 13.16 29.45
CA THR A 147 -22.35 13.12 28.15
C THR A 147 -23.85 13.40 28.32
N ALA A 148 -24.52 12.77 29.29
CA ALA A 148 -25.93 13.01 29.58
C ALA A 148 -26.18 14.48 29.96
N GLY A 149 -25.31 15.06 30.79
CA GLY A 149 -25.37 16.49 31.14
C GLY A 149 -25.22 17.42 29.94
N TRP A 150 -24.33 17.10 28.99
CA TRP A 150 -24.18 17.89 27.76
C TRP A 150 -25.39 17.79 26.85
N VAL A 151 -25.88 16.58 26.58
CA VAL A 151 -27.04 16.35 25.72
C VAL A 151 -28.30 17.02 26.29
N LYS A 152 -28.55 16.92 27.61
CA LYS A 152 -29.67 17.62 28.26
C LYS A 152 -29.60 19.14 28.06
N ARG A 153 -28.42 19.73 28.23
CA ARG A 153 -28.21 21.18 28.00
C ARG A 153 -28.47 21.55 26.54
N TYR A 154 -27.95 20.78 25.60
CA TYR A 154 -28.17 21.02 24.17
C TYR A 154 -29.63 20.83 23.76
N SER A 155 -30.31 19.79 24.25
CA SER A 155 -31.74 19.58 24.06
C SER A 155 -32.54 20.79 24.58
N ALA A 156 -32.24 21.30 25.79
CA ALA A 156 -32.94 22.45 26.34
C ALA A 156 -32.81 23.73 25.49
N VAL A 157 -31.66 23.92 24.82
CA VAL A 157 -31.40 25.07 23.93
C VAL A 157 -32.04 24.88 22.56
N TYR A 158 -31.93 23.69 21.97
CA TYR A 158 -32.36 23.44 20.60
C TYR A 158 -33.84 23.06 20.47
N ASP A 159 -34.31 22.13 21.31
CA ASP A 159 -35.71 21.69 21.34
C ASP A 159 -36.05 21.00 22.68
N HIS A 160 -36.81 21.71 23.53
CA HIS A 160 -37.23 21.25 24.86
C HIS A 160 -38.14 20.01 24.84
N THR A 161 -38.65 19.60 23.68
CA THR A 161 -39.45 18.37 23.54
C THR A 161 -38.59 17.10 23.54
N ILE A 162 -37.27 17.22 23.33
CA ILE A 162 -36.34 16.09 23.31
C ILE A 162 -36.09 15.57 24.74
N LYS A 163 -36.62 14.39 25.05
CA LYS A 163 -36.45 13.72 26.35
C LYS A 163 -35.19 12.86 26.40
N VAL A 164 -34.39 13.00 27.46
CA VAL A 164 -33.10 12.32 27.66
C VAL A 164 -33.14 11.45 28.92
N ALA A 165 -33.02 10.13 28.76
CA ALA A 165 -32.93 9.17 29.87
C ALA A 165 -31.46 8.85 30.21
N GLU A 166 -31.04 9.03 31.46
CA GLU A 166 -29.68 8.73 31.94
C GLU A 166 -29.66 7.49 32.85
N LEU A 167 -28.93 6.45 32.43
CA LEU A 167 -28.88 5.15 33.10
C LEU A 167 -27.44 4.64 33.16
N HIS A 168 -26.63 5.20 34.07
CA HIS A 168 -25.18 4.96 34.12
C HIS A 168 -24.65 4.33 35.43
N GLY A 169 -25.52 4.13 36.42
CA GLY A 169 -25.22 3.55 37.73
C GLY A 169 -24.81 4.55 38.82
N GLU A 170 -24.62 5.83 38.47
CA GLU A 170 -24.28 6.91 39.43
C GLU A 170 -25.46 7.90 39.62
N GLU A 171 -26.59 7.67 38.95
CA GLU A 171 -27.80 8.46 39.11
C GLU A 171 -28.44 8.32 40.51
N THR A 172 -29.17 9.34 40.96
CA THR A 172 -29.96 9.25 42.20
C THR A 172 -31.13 8.28 42.03
N GLY A 173 -31.60 7.67 43.13
CA GLY A 173 -32.72 6.70 43.07
C GLY A 173 -34.03 7.28 42.50
N LYS A 174 -34.23 8.60 42.56
CA LYS A 174 -35.34 9.29 41.89
C LYS A 174 -35.10 9.39 40.38
N ALA A 175 -33.95 9.95 39.96
CA ALA A 175 -33.59 10.11 38.55
C ALA A 175 -33.57 8.77 37.80
N LYS A 176 -33.12 7.69 38.46
CA LYS A 176 -33.15 6.34 37.91
C LYS A 176 -34.54 5.84 37.56
N ARG A 177 -35.51 6.02 38.48
CA ARG A 177 -36.89 5.57 38.29
C ARG A 177 -37.57 6.33 37.15
N GLU A 178 -37.33 7.63 37.10
CA GLU A 178 -37.82 8.50 36.02
C GLU A 178 -37.24 8.10 34.65
N ALA A 179 -35.92 7.92 34.57
CA ALA A 179 -35.26 7.46 33.34
C ALA A 179 -35.74 6.08 32.87
N LEU A 180 -36.00 5.14 33.80
CA LEU A 180 -36.56 3.82 33.47
C LEU A 180 -38.00 3.91 32.95
N SER A 181 -38.86 4.74 33.55
CA SER A 181 -40.22 4.97 33.04
C SER A 181 -40.21 5.59 31.64
N MET A 182 -39.31 6.56 31.38
CA MET A 182 -39.17 7.13 30.04
C MET A 182 -38.79 6.08 28.98
N VAL A 183 -38.00 5.07 29.35
CA VAL A 183 -37.62 3.95 28.48
C VAL A 183 -38.79 2.97 28.31
N ASP A 184 -39.49 2.61 29.39
CA ASP A 184 -40.60 1.65 29.35
C ASP A 184 -41.78 2.16 28.52
N ASP A 185 -42.10 3.46 28.63
CA ASP A 185 -43.19 4.12 27.88
C ASP A 185 -42.74 4.61 26.49
N ALA A 186 -41.53 4.24 26.06
CA ALA A 186 -40.94 4.62 24.77
C ALA A 186 -40.86 6.14 24.48
N SER A 187 -40.98 6.97 25.52
CA SER A 187 -41.02 8.44 25.42
C SER A 187 -39.64 9.08 25.37
N ALA A 188 -38.57 8.37 25.74
CA ALA A 188 -37.20 8.85 25.59
C ALA A 188 -36.79 8.93 24.10
N ASN A 189 -36.30 10.10 23.68
CA ASN A 189 -35.68 10.30 22.37
C ASN A 189 -34.21 9.92 22.39
N ILE A 190 -33.52 10.20 23.49
CA ILE A 190 -32.10 9.87 23.69
C ILE A 190 -31.93 9.08 24.98
N VAL A 191 -31.18 7.99 24.93
CA VAL A 191 -30.86 7.15 26.10
C VAL A 191 -29.35 7.08 26.26
N VAL A 192 -28.83 7.39 27.45
CA VAL A 192 -27.39 7.34 27.75
C VAL A 192 -27.11 6.22 28.75
N VAL A 193 -26.29 5.25 28.35
CA VAL A 193 -25.93 4.08 29.16
C VAL A 193 -24.42 3.85 29.23
N THR A 194 -23.99 3.03 30.18
CA THR A 194 -22.64 2.47 30.16
C THR A 194 -22.59 1.15 29.38
N ALA A 195 -21.42 0.80 28.82
CA ALA A 195 -21.22 -0.49 28.16
C ALA A 195 -21.50 -1.71 29.08
N ALA A 196 -21.33 -1.54 30.40
CA ALA A 196 -21.68 -2.54 31.41
C ALA A 196 -23.20 -2.62 31.63
N GLY A 197 -23.90 -1.48 31.61
CA GLY A 197 -25.35 -1.40 31.79
C GLY A 197 -26.18 -2.00 30.65
N LEU A 198 -25.61 -2.12 29.44
CA LEU A 198 -26.28 -2.72 28.27
C LEU A 198 -26.88 -4.09 28.55
N GLY A 199 -26.21 -4.93 29.36
CA GLY A 199 -26.69 -6.27 29.64
C GLY A 199 -27.97 -6.30 30.47
N ASN A 200 -28.01 -5.50 31.53
CA ASN A 200 -29.13 -5.47 32.47
C ASN A 200 -30.35 -4.75 31.88
N LEU A 201 -30.12 -3.83 30.93
CA LEU A 201 -31.16 -3.02 30.30
C LEU A 201 -31.62 -3.58 28.95
N PHE A 202 -30.99 -4.64 28.44
CA PHE A 202 -31.16 -5.10 27.06
C PHE A 202 -32.63 -5.35 26.67
N GLU A 203 -33.37 -6.13 27.46
CA GLU A 203 -34.77 -6.45 27.17
C GLU A 203 -35.69 -5.22 27.13
N ARG A 204 -35.40 -4.21 27.98
CA ARG A 204 -36.15 -2.94 27.99
C ARG A 204 -35.82 -2.11 26.75
N LEU A 205 -34.52 -2.00 26.43
CA LEU A 205 -34.03 -1.27 25.27
C LEU A 205 -34.51 -1.89 23.95
N LEU A 206 -34.67 -3.21 23.89
CA LEU A 206 -35.12 -3.93 22.70
C LEU A 206 -36.56 -3.60 22.31
N LYS A 207 -37.44 -3.34 23.30
CA LYS A 207 -38.86 -3.02 23.05
C LYS A 207 -39.07 -1.71 22.32
N ILE A 208 -38.18 -0.75 22.51
CA ILE A 208 -38.31 0.58 21.91
C ILE A 208 -37.57 0.68 20.57
N GLY A 209 -36.42 0.01 20.43
CA GLY A 209 -35.61 0.05 19.20
C GLY A 209 -34.93 1.42 18.95
N PHE A 210 -33.85 1.40 18.18
CA PHE A 210 -33.01 2.58 17.94
C PHE A 210 -32.71 2.79 16.47
N GLY A 211 -32.88 4.03 16.00
CA GLY A 211 -32.50 4.43 14.64
C GLY A 211 -31.00 4.75 14.54
N LEU A 212 -30.35 5.07 15.66
CA LEU A 212 -28.93 5.41 15.72
C LEU A 212 -28.34 4.96 17.07
N ILE A 213 -27.22 4.26 17.03
CA ILE A 213 -26.42 3.94 18.22
C ILE A 213 -25.04 4.59 18.08
N LEU A 214 -24.68 5.40 19.07
CA LEU A 214 -23.41 6.11 19.18
C LEU A 214 -22.57 5.49 20.30
N VAL A 215 -21.36 5.02 19.99
CA VAL A 215 -20.45 4.40 20.96
C VAL A 215 -19.19 5.23 21.10
N ASP A 216 -18.99 5.85 22.27
CA ASP A 216 -17.88 6.78 22.51
C ASP A 216 -16.51 6.09 22.62
N ASP A 217 -16.49 4.82 23.03
CA ASP A 217 -15.30 3.96 23.04
C ASP A 217 -15.67 2.52 22.65
N VAL A 218 -15.21 2.10 21.46
CA VAL A 218 -15.51 0.76 20.95
C VAL A 218 -14.79 -0.33 21.76
N ASP A 219 -13.65 -0.05 22.41
CA ASP A 219 -12.95 -1.06 23.22
C ASP A 219 -13.83 -1.54 24.38
N ALA A 220 -14.61 -0.63 24.98
CA ALA A 220 -15.55 -0.96 26.04
C ALA A 220 -16.67 -1.88 25.56
N LEU A 221 -17.15 -1.69 24.31
CA LEU A 221 -18.13 -2.56 23.67
C LEU A 221 -17.52 -3.94 23.35
N LEU A 222 -16.31 -3.96 22.79
CA LEU A 222 -15.62 -5.16 22.31
C LEU A 222 -15.14 -6.09 23.42
N ARG A 223 -15.10 -5.63 24.68
CA ARG A 223 -14.66 -6.43 25.82
C ARG A 223 -15.51 -7.69 26.04
N LYS A 224 -16.80 -7.66 25.67
CA LYS A 224 -17.72 -8.81 25.75
C LYS A 224 -18.38 -9.02 24.39
N SER A 225 -18.14 -10.16 23.74
CA SER A 225 -18.72 -10.49 22.43
C SER A 225 -20.24 -10.38 22.40
N VAL A 226 -20.92 -10.74 23.49
CA VAL A 226 -22.39 -10.64 23.64
C VAL A 226 -22.90 -9.21 23.46
N ASN A 227 -22.13 -8.19 23.81
CA ASN A 227 -22.55 -6.80 23.62
C ASN A 227 -22.61 -6.41 22.14
N ILE A 228 -21.82 -7.06 21.27
CA ILE A 228 -21.87 -6.86 19.82
C ILE A 228 -23.22 -7.34 19.30
N ASP A 229 -23.62 -8.56 19.67
CA ASP A 229 -24.89 -9.16 19.26
C ASP A 229 -26.09 -8.32 19.75
N ARG A 230 -26.00 -7.81 21.00
CA ARG A 230 -27.01 -6.89 21.56
C ARG A 230 -27.17 -5.62 20.75
N VAL A 231 -26.07 -4.95 20.41
CA VAL A 231 -26.10 -3.70 19.61
C VAL A 231 -26.69 -3.97 18.22
N ILE A 232 -26.33 -5.07 17.58
CA ILE A 232 -26.87 -5.45 16.26
C ILE A 232 -28.39 -5.66 16.34
N ARG A 233 -28.88 -6.36 17.38
CA ARG A 233 -30.32 -6.58 17.60
C ARG A 233 -31.08 -5.28 17.90
N LEU A 234 -30.50 -4.38 18.68
CA LEU A 234 -31.09 -3.07 18.99
C LEU A 234 -31.27 -2.17 17.74
N LEU A 235 -30.49 -2.43 16.69
CA LEU A 235 -30.59 -1.76 15.38
C LEU A 235 -31.57 -2.45 14.41
N GLY A 236 -32.27 -3.50 14.86
CA GLY A 236 -33.30 -4.18 14.08
C GLY A 236 -32.83 -5.37 13.24
N PHE A 237 -31.58 -5.82 13.37
CA PHE A 237 -31.08 -7.00 12.65
C PHE A 237 -31.42 -8.29 13.41
N SER A 238 -32.07 -9.24 12.75
CA SER A 238 -32.43 -10.54 13.32
C SER A 238 -31.22 -11.41 13.63
N GLU A 239 -31.41 -12.47 14.43
CA GLU A 239 -30.34 -13.46 14.68
C GLU A 239 -30.03 -14.29 13.42
N GLU A 240 -31.00 -14.47 12.54
CA GLU A 240 -30.84 -15.20 11.28
C GLU A 240 -29.83 -14.51 10.35
N VAL A 241 -30.01 -13.20 10.07
CA VAL A 241 -29.09 -12.46 9.20
C VAL A 241 -27.69 -12.34 9.82
N GLN A 242 -27.59 -12.34 11.16
CA GLN A 242 -26.31 -12.41 11.87
C GLN A 242 -25.61 -13.77 11.67
N GLY A 243 -26.37 -14.87 11.66
CA GLY A 243 -25.89 -16.20 11.33
C GLY A 243 -25.34 -16.26 9.90
N ILE A 244 -26.11 -15.77 8.93
CA ILE A 244 -25.72 -15.67 7.51
C ILE A 244 -24.43 -14.85 7.35
N ALA A 245 -24.34 -13.70 8.02
CA ALA A 245 -23.13 -12.86 8.02
C ALA A 245 -21.92 -13.60 8.62
N THR A 246 -22.12 -14.36 9.70
CA THR A 246 -21.07 -15.16 10.33
C THR A 246 -20.56 -16.27 9.40
N GLU A 247 -21.46 -16.98 8.71
CA GLU A 247 -21.12 -17.99 7.70
C GLU A 247 -20.31 -17.37 6.54
N ALA A 248 -20.76 -16.22 6.02
CA ALA A 248 -20.06 -15.51 4.95
C ALA A 248 -18.62 -15.15 5.33
N ILE A 249 -18.38 -14.74 6.58
CA ILE A 249 -17.04 -14.44 7.10
C ILE A 249 -16.17 -15.69 7.15
N LEU A 250 -16.71 -16.82 7.61
CA LEU A 250 -15.97 -18.09 7.68
C LEU A 250 -15.58 -18.58 6.29
N LEU A 251 -16.50 -18.53 5.32
CA LEU A 251 -16.21 -18.86 3.93
C LEU A 251 -15.12 -17.98 3.34
N ARG A 252 -15.17 -16.67 3.62
CA ARG A 252 -14.15 -15.72 3.16
C ARG A 252 -12.77 -16.00 3.77
N ILE A 253 -12.70 -16.41 5.04
CA ILE A 253 -11.45 -16.83 5.68
C ILE A 253 -10.91 -18.09 5.01
N ARG A 254 -11.77 -19.07 4.72
CA ARG A 254 -11.39 -20.30 4.01
C ARG A 254 -10.87 -20.00 2.60
N LEU A 255 -11.59 -19.19 1.83
CA LEU A 255 -11.17 -18.73 0.50
C LEU A 255 -9.84 -17.99 0.54
N ALA A 256 -9.63 -17.09 1.50
CA ALA A 256 -8.35 -16.40 1.66
C ALA A 256 -7.19 -17.37 1.93
N ARG A 257 -7.42 -18.44 2.68
CA ARG A 257 -6.42 -19.49 2.93
C ARG A 257 -6.10 -20.28 1.66
N LEU A 258 -7.11 -20.68 0.90
CA LEU A 258 -6.92 -21.39 -0.38
C LEU A 258 -6.18 -20.53 -1.41
N PHE A 259 -6.55 -19.25 -1.54
CA PHE A 259 -5.85 -18.31 -2.41
C PHE A 259 -4.40 -18.09 -1.98
N ALA A 260 -4.11 -18.04 -0.67
CA ALA A 260 -2.75 -17.96 -0.16
C ALA A 260 -1.92 -19.22 -0.45
N GLN A 261 -2.57 -20.38 -0.60
CA GLN A 261 -1.94 -21.63 -1.03
C GLN A 261 -1.77 -21.71 -2.56
N GLY A 262 -2.21 -20.69 -3.30
CA GLY A 262 -2.12 -20.64 -4.76
C GLY A 262 -3.27 -21.33 -5.49
N GLU A 263 -4.29 -21.79 -4.77
CA GLU A 263 -5.48 -22.42 -5.36
C GLU A 263 -6.49 -21.36 -5.81
N VAL A 264 -6.57 -21.10 -7.12
CA VAL A 264 -7.42 -20.03 -7.69
C VAL A 264 -8.52 -20.58 -8.60
N ARG A 265 -8.41 -21.82 -9.07
CA ARG A 265 -9.31 -22.45 -10.06
C ARG A 265 -9.58 -23.92 -9.76
N THR A 266 -9.98 -24.20 -8.52
CA THR A 266 -10.44 -25.54 -8.12
C THR A 266 -11.96 -25.53 -8.02
N GLU A 267 -12.62 -26.67 -8.23
CA GLU A 267 -14.08 -26.80 -8.05
C GLU A 267 -14.51 -26.42 -6.63
N GLU A 268 -13.65 -26.69 -5.63
CA GLU A 268 -13.87 -26.25 -4.25
C GLU A 268 -13.91 -24.71 -4.14
N VAL A 269 -12.93 -24.01 -4.72
CA VAL A 269 -12.89 -22.54 -4.71
C VAL A 269 -14.11 -21.94 -5.40
N ASP A 270 -14.52 -22.48 -6.55
CA ASP A 270 -15.69 -21.99 -7.30
C ASP A 270 -16.99 -22.23 -6.52
N SER A 271 -17.14 -23.39 -5.90
CA SER A 271 -18.28 -23.71 -5.02
C SER A 271 -18.36 -22.79 -3.81
N LEU A 272 -17.24 -22.57 -3.11
CA LEU A 272 -17.16 -21.66 -1.97
C LEU A 272 -17.44 -20.20 -2.36
N LEU A 273 -16.93 -19.75 -3.51
CA LEU A 273 -17.21 -18.42 -4.05
C LEU A 273 -18.69 -18.25 -4.40
N SER A 274 -19.31 -19.26 -5.02
CA SER A 274 -20.73 -19.26 -5.35
C SER A 274 -21.58 -19.15 -4.08
N ARG A 275 -21.31 -19.99 -3.07
CA ARG A 275 -21.99 -19.92 -1.77
C ARG A 275 -21.82 -18.54 -1.11
N TYR A 276 -20.61 -17.99 -1.10
CA TYR A 276 -20.35 -16.65 -0.55
C TYR A 276 -21.14 -15.55 -1.27
N LYS A 277 -21.23 -15.60 -2.60
CA LYS A 277 -22.05 -14.66 -3.39
C LYS A 277 -23.53 -14.77 -3.01
N THR A 278 -24.05 -15.99 -2.85
CA THR A 278 -25.44 -16.22 -2.43
C THR A 278 -25.74 -15.65 -1.06
N LEU A 279 -24.90 -15.93 -0.04
CA LEU A 279 -25.09 -15.38 1.31
C LEU A 279 -25.05 -13.85 1.30
N ARG A 280 -24.15 -13.24 0.51
CA ARG A 280 -24.09 -11.79 0.38
C ARG A 280 -25.35 -11.21 -0.24
N LYS A 281 -25.90 -11.88 -1.27
CA LYS A 281 -27.17 -11.49 -1.88
C LYS A 281 -28.32 -11.55 -0.87
N GLN A 282 -28.38 -12.58 -0.03
CA GLN A 282 -29.36 -12.69 1.05
C GLN A 282 -29.24 -11.54 2.07
N ILE A 283 -28.01 -11.15 2.45
CA ILE A 283 -27.78 -10.00 3.33
C ILE A 283 -28.27 -8.71 2.68
N ASP A 284 -27.98 -8.49 1.39
CA ASP A 284 -28.39 -7.29 0.66
C ASP A 284 -29.92 -7.26 0.46
N GLU A 285 -30.55 -8.39 0.14
CA GLU A 285 -32.01 -8.55 0.07
C GLU A 285 -32.67 -8.26 1.42
N TYR A 286 -32.10 -8.75 2.53
CA TYR A 286 -32.58 -8.43 3.88
C TYR A 286 -32.54 -6.92 4.15
N LYS A 287 -31.43 -6.26 3.83
CA LYS A 287 -31.30 -4.79 4.02
C LYS A 287 -32.28 -3.99 3.17
N ASN A 288 -32.57 -4.44 1.96
CA ASN A 288 -33.48 -3.75 1.05
C ASN A 288 -34.96 -3.92 1.42
N THR A 289 -35.31 -5.04 2.07
CA THR A 289 -36.69 -5.38 2.46
C THR A 289 -37.08 -4.83 3.83
N HIS A 290 -36.11 -4.51 4.69
CA HIS A 290 -36.35 -4.02 6.05
C HIS A 290 -36.12 -2.52 6.15
N SER A 291 -37.20 -1.74 6.25
CA SER A 291 -37.16 -0.28 6.30
C SER A 291 -36.71 0.32 7.64
N ASN A 292 -36.74 -0.46 8.73
CA ASN A 292 -36.50 0.02 10.10
C ASN A 292 -35.06 -0.24 10.62
N LEU A 293 -34.10 -0.54 9.75
CA LEU A 293 -32.73 -0.79 10.17
C LEU A 293 -32.04 0.49 10.65
N GLY A 294 -31.40 0.41 11.82
CA GLY A 294 -30.67 1.52 12.43
C GLY A 294 -29.21 1.65 11.96
N GLN A 295 -28.58 2.75 12.38
CA GLN A 295 -27.17 3.06 12.11
C GLN A 295 -26.27 2.83 13.34
N LEU A 296 -25.02 2.41 13.11
CA LEU A 296 -24.00 2.29 14.13
C LEU A 296 -22.83 3.24 13.85
N ILE A 297 -22.52 4.12 14.79
CA ILE A 297 -21.32 4.96 14.78
C ILE A 297 -20.49 4.64 16.01
N VAL A 298 -19.24 4.24 15.82
CA VAL A 298 -18.32 3.88 16.90
C VAL A 298 -17.05 4.71 16.86
N SER A 299 -16.54 5.16 18.00
CA SER A 299 -15.19 5.73 18.07
C SER A 299 -14.12 4.68 17.78
N SER A 300 -12.99 5.10 17.22
CA SER A 300 -11.82 4.25 16.94
C SER A 300 -11.40 3.38 18.13
N ALA A 301 -11.01 2.13 17.85
CA ALA A 301 -10.45 1.23 18.86
C ALA A 301 -9.04 1.66 19.28
N THR A 302 -8.75 1.67 20.57
CA THR A 302 -7.38 1.88 21.09
C THR A 302 -6.60 0.57 21.10
N ALA A 303 -7.29 -0.56 21.22
CA ALA A 303 -6.73 -1.91 21.13
C ALA A 303 -7.05 -2.56 19.78
N ARG A 304 -6.29 -3.60 19.41
CA ARG A 304 -6.57 -4.38 18.18
C ARG A 304 -7.90 -5.11 18.38
N PRO A 305 -8.96 -4.81 17.59
CA PRO A 305 -10.17 -5.61 17.64
C PRO A 305 -9.84 -7.01 17.15
N ARG A 306 -10.00 -8.01 18.02
CA ARG A 306 -9.79 -9.44 17.68
C ARG A 306 -11.09 -10.19 17.88
N GLY A 307 -11.28 -11.26 17.12
CA GLY A 307 -12.46 -12.12 17.20
C GLY A 307 -13.36 -12.06 15.96
N LEU A 308 -14.05 -13.18 15.70
CA LEU A 308 -14.93 -13.35 14.54
C LEU A 308 -16.11 -12.36 14.56
N LYS A 309 -16.67 -12.08 15.73
CA LYS A 309 -17.86 -11.22 15.91
C LYS A 309 -17.65 -9.77 15.50
N VAL A 310 -16.44 -9.22 15.63
CA VAL A 310 -16.15 -7.85 15.16
C VAL A 310 -16.26 -7.74 13.64
N LYS A 311 -15.97 -8.83 12.93
CA LYS A 311 -16.08 -8.87 11.46
C LYS A 311 -17.53 -8.88 10.99
N VAL A 312 -18.51 -9.12 11.86
CA VAL A 312 -19.94 -9.02 11.52
C VAL A 312 -20.31 -7.59 11.16
N PHE A 313 -19.67 -6.58 11.76
CA PHE A 313 -19.86 -5.18 11.37
C PHE A 313 -19.53 -4.93 9.91
N ARG A 314 -18.57 -5.67 9.35
CA ARG A 314 -18.21 -5.56 7.95
C ARG A 314 -19.34 -5.98 7.03
N GLU A 315 -19.92 -7.15 7.26
CA GLU A 315 -20.92 -7.72 6.36
C GLU A 315 -22.30 -7.03 6.55
N LEU A 316 -22.64 -6.62 7.77
CA LEU A 316 -23.90 -5.92 8.05
C LEU A 316 -23.82 -4.40 7.81
N PHE A 317 -22.78 -3.73 8.28
CA PHE A 317 -22.70 -2.26 8.28
C PHE A 317 -21.71 -1.69 7.27
N GLY A 318 -20.87 -2.52 6.65
CA GLY A 318 -19.91 -2.05 5.63
C GLY A 318 -18.68 -1.35 6.19
N PHE A 319 -18.29 -1.60 7.45
CA PHE A 319 -17.04 -1.06 8.01
C PHE A 319 -16.30 -2.03 8.94
N ASP A 320 -14.99 -1.87 9.05
CA ASP A 320 -14.18 -2.46 10.11
C ASP A 320 -13.83 -1.39 11.15
N ALA A 321 -13.96 -1.72 12.45
CA ALA A 321 -13.43 -0.88 13.51
C ALA A 321 -11.89 -0.82 13.39
N GLY A 322 -11.36 0.32 12.93
CA GLY A 322 -9.93 0.60 12.85
C GLY A 322 -9.35 1.09 14.18
N SER A 323 -8.01 1.09 14.28
CA SER A 323 -7.30 1.71 15.42
C SER A 323 -6.56 2.95 14.96
N SER A 324 -6.72 4.08 15.65
CA SER A 324 -5.88 5.25 15.40
C SER A 324 -4.46 4.96 15.89
N ALA A 325 -3.51 4.81 14.96
CA ALA A 325 -2.11 4.58 15.31
C ALA A 325 -1.40 5.88 15.75
N THR A 326 -1.87 7.02 15.24
CA THR A 326 -1.23 8.32 15.42
C THR A 326 -1.91 9.11 16.54
N TYR A 327 -1.16 9.36 17.61
CA TYR A 327 -1.50 10.37 18.60
C TYR A 327 -0.96 11.70 18.11
N LEU A 328 -1.82 12.71 18.00
CA LEU A 328 -1.36 14.09 17.79
C LEU A 328 -0.52 14.50 19.01
N ARG A 329 0.76 14.78 18.80
CA ARG A 329 1.70 15.19 19.85
C ARG A 329 2.47 16.41 19.37
N ASN A 330 2.40 17.50 20.13
CA ASN A 330 3.32 18.63 20.06
C ASN A 330 4.13 18.60 21.35
N ILE A 331 5.04 17.62 21.45
CA ILE A 331 5.80 17.36 22.68
C ILE A 331 7.28 17.44 22.36
N VAL A 332 8.02 18.15 23.21
CA VAL A 332 9.48 18.06 23.25
C VAL A 332 9.83 16.81 24.07
N ASP A 333 10.31 15.77 23.39
CA ASP A 333 10.73 14.51 24.00
C ASP A 333 12.21 14.63 24.41
N VAL A 334 12.47 14.48 25.72
CA VAL A 334 13.79 14.73 26.31
C VAL A 334 14.27 13.49 27.08
N GLU A 335 15.55 13.15 26.90
CA GLU A 335 16.25 12.15 27.72
C GLU A 335 17.24 12.83 28.69
N ALA A 336 17.32 12.29 29.89
CA ALA A 336 18.33 12.66 30.89
C ALA A 336 18.78 11.39 31.62
N LYS A 337 20.03 11.32 32.05
CA LYS A 337 20.52 10.19 32.84
C LYS A 337 19.83 10.15 34.21
N LEU A 338 19.43 8.97 34.68
CA LEU A 338 18.95 8.80 36.04
C LEU A 338 20.15 8.75 37.01
N ASP A 339 20.14 9.60 38.04
CA ASP A 339 21.19 9.67 39.06
C ASP A 339 20.92 8.67 40.21
N ASP A 340 21.96 8.34 40.98
CA ASP A 340 21.84 7.43 42.14
C ASP A 340 20.89 8.01 43.22
N ASP A 341 20.86 9.34 43.39
CA ASP A 341 19.87 10.05 44.20
C ASP A 341 18.61 10.39 43.38
N VAL A 342 17.78 9.38 43.15
CA VAL A 342 16.53 9.49 42.39
C VAL A 342 15.58 10.53 42.99
N LEU A 343 15.46 10.59 44.33
CA LEU A 343 14.53 11.49 45.00
C LEU A 343 14.98 12.95 44.89
N GLY A 344 16.26 13.23 45.16
CA GLY A 344 16.83 14.56 45.01
C GLY A 344 16.78 15.07 43.58
N GLN A 345 17.07 14.20 42.60
CA GLN A 345 16.99 14.54 41.18
C GLN A 345 15.56 14.90 40.77
N VAL A 346 14.56 14.10 41.15
CA VAL A 346 13.14 14.37 40.85
C VAL A 346 12.68 15.67 41.51
N VAL A 347 13.05 15.92 42.77
CA VAL A 347 12.70 17.15 43.49
C VAL A 347 13.32 18.38 42.81
N SER A 348 14.61 18.33 42.47
CA SER A 348 15.33 19.41 41.77
C SER A 348 14.68 19.72 40.43
N LEU A 349 14.41 18.68 39.64
CA LEU A 349 13.79 18.80 38.32
C LEU A 349 12.37 19.40 38.42
N VAL A 350 11.53 18.88 39.31
CA VAL A 350 10.15 19.36 39.48
C VAL A 350 10.11 20.80 39.99
N LYS A 351 11.03 21.20 40.88
CA LYS A 351 11.15 22.60 41.31
C LYS A 351 11.46 23.54 40.15
N ARG A 352 12.34 23.13 39.22
CA ARG A 352 12.65 23.91 38.02
C ARG A 352 11.48 23.98 37.04
N LEU A 353 10.73 22.88 36.88
CA LEU A 353 9.58 22.81 35.96
C LEU A 353 8.33 23.57 36.49
N GLY A 354 8.18 23.68 37.81
CA GLY A 354 7.05 24.35 38.46
C GLY A 354 5.79 23.48 38.52
N ARG A 355 4.61 24.09 38.63
CA ARG A 355 3.31 23.38 38.77
C ARG A 355 2.83 22.72 37.47
N GLY A 356 1.81 21.85 37.56
CA GLY A 356 1.14 21.24 36.41
C GLY A 356 1.80 19.95 35.91
N GLY A 357 2.52 19.25 36.78
CA GLY A 357 3.29 18.04 36.45
C GLY A 357 2.51 16.75 36.63
N LEU A 358 2.74 15.78 35.74
CA LEU A 358 2.38 14.38 35.97
C LEU A 358 3.66 13.54 36.07
N ILE A 359 3.86 12.87 37.20
CA ILE A 359 5.01 12.00 37.43
C ILE A 359 4.58 10.54 37.28
N PHE A 360 5.26 9.84 36.38
CA PHE A 360 5.05 8.44 36.08
C PHE A 360 6.24 7.62 36.56
N VAL A 361 5.99 6.72 37.51
CA VAL A 361 7.02 5.81 38.02
C VAL A 361 6.96 4.50 37.24
N ALA A 362 8.10 4.07 36.66
CA ALA A 362 8.19 2.80 35.96
C ALA A 362 7.83 1.62 36.90
N LYS A 363 7.29 0.54 36.33
CA LYS A 363 6.64 -0.54 37.12
C LYS A 363 7.59 -1.27 38.06
N ASP A 364 8.85 -1.41 37.64
CA ASP A 364 9.94 -2.05 38.36
C ASP A 364 10.35 -1.31 39.63
N TYR A 365 10.12 0.01 39.72
CA TYR A 365 10.34 0.79 40.94
C TYR A 365 9.22 0.62 41.98
N GLY A 366 8.10 -0.02 41.63
CA GLY A 366 7.01 -0.32 42.55
C GLY A 366 6.17 0.88 43.00
N ARG A 367 5.10 0.60 43.76
CA ARG A 367 4.19 1.65 44.29
C ARG A 367 4.78 2.44 45.45
N GLU A 368 5.72 1.86 46.19
CA GLU A 368 6.36 2.51 47.33
C GLU A 368 7.23 3.69 46.90
N THR A 369 7.93 3.57 45.77
CA THR A 369 8.74 4.67 45.21
C THR A 369 7.87 5.87 44.84
N ALA A 370 6.67 5.65 44.30
CA ALA A 370 5.72 6.73 44.06
C ALA A 370 5.30 7.45 45.36
N LYS A 371 5.30 6.74 46.51
CA LYS A 371 4.96 7.32 47.82
C LYS A 371 6.13 8.14 48.37
N LYS A 372 7.34 7.60 48.26
CA LYS A 372 8.58 8.31 48.62
C LYS A 372 8.76 9.59 47.80
N ILE A 373 8.43 9.56 46.50
CA ILE A 373 8.45 10.76 45.64
C ILE A 373 7.42 11.80 46.10
N GLU A 374 6.19 11.37 46.43
CA GLU A 374 5.16 12.28 46.98
C GLU A 374 5.61 12.92 48.30
N GLU A 375 6.15 12.13 49.23
CA GLU A 375 6.64 12.60 50.53
C GLU A 375 7.82 13.58 50.35
N ALA A 376 8.79 13.25 49.49
CA ALA A 376 9.95 14.10 49.21
C ALA A 376 9.57 15.43 48.55
N LEU A 377 8.62 15.41 47.59
CA LEU A 377 8.12 16.63 46.96
C LEU A 377 7.39 17.54 47.95
N ASN A 378 6.54 16.96 48.81
CA ASN A 378 5.83 17.71 49.84
C ASN A 378 6.78 18.31 50.88
N GLN A 379 7.80 17.56 51.33
CA GLN A 379 8.85 18.08 52.22
C GLN A 379 9.64 19.23 51.59
N ALA A 380 9.82 19.18 50.26
CA ALA A 380 10.52 20.21 49.52
C ALA A 380 9.65 21.42 49.15
N GLY A 381 8.38 21.46 49.58
CA GLY A 381 7.43 22.56 49.37
C GLY A 381 6.59 22.48 48.10
N VAL A 382 6.60 21.36 47.37
CA VAL A 382 5.78 21.12 46.17
C VAL A 382 4.56 20.29 46.55
N LYS A 383 3.34 20.78 46.32
CA LYS A 383 2.11 20.05 46.71
C LYS A 383 1.88 18.86 45.78
N ALA A 384 2.32 17.68 46.19
CA ALA A 384 2.17 16.45 45.43
C ALA A 384 1.10 15.55 46.05
N SER A 385 0.33 14.84 45.20
CA SER A 385 -0.63 13.83 45.66
C SER A 385 -0.61 12.59 44.77
N GLN A 386 -0.74 11.43 45.41
CA GLN A 386 -1.08 10.20 44.69
C GLN A 386 -2.55 10.12 44.30
N THR A 387 -2.83 9.29 43.28
CA THR A 387 -4.17 9.12 42.71
C THR A 387 -4.77 7.73 42.95
N SER A 388 -4.20 6.93 43.85
CA SER A 388 -4.67 5.57 44.18
C SER A 388 -6.02 5.59 44.91
N SER A 389 -6.19 6.52 45.85
CA SER A 389 -7.40 6.75 46.66
C SER A 389 -8.07 8.10 46.31
N TYR A 390 -9.40 8.16 46.28
CA TYR A 390 -10.17 9.39 46.00
C TYR A 390 -9.81 10.12 44.70
N PHE A 391 -9.57 9.36 43.62
CA PHE A 391 -9.12 9.86 42.30
C PHE A 391 -9.85 11.13 41.84
N HIS A 392 -11.19 11.16 41.90
CA HIS A 392 -11.99 12.30 41.43
C HIS A 392 -11.69 13.59 42.19
N LYS A 393 -11.69 13.53 43.53
CA LYS A 393 -11.39 14.68 44.39
C LYS A 393 -10.00 15.24 44.11
N ARG A 394 -9.00 14.36 43.92
CA ARG A 394 -7.61 14.76 43.65
C ARG A 394 -7.44 15.39 42.27
N VAL A 395 -8.16 14.90 41.26
CA VAL A 395 -8.15 15.50 39.92
C VAL A 395 -8.81 16.88 39.92
N ASP A 396 -9.92 17.05 40.64
CA ASP A 396 -10.57 18.36 40.80
C ASP A 396 -9.69 19.35 41.60
N GLU A 397 -8.99 18.88 42.63
CA GLU A 397 -8.00 19.66 43.38
C GLU A 397 -6.81 20.06 42.50
N PHE A 398 -6.32 19.18 41.63
CA PHE A 398 -5.28 19.51 40.63
C PHE A 398 -5.78 20.52 39.60
N ALA A 399 -7.00 20.35 39.07
CA ALA A 399 -7.62 21.27 38.11
C ALA A 399 -7.81 22.68 38.70
N SER A 400 -8.14 22.77 40.00
CA SER A 400 -8.29 24.01 40.75
C SER A 400 -6.99 24.56 41.34
N MET A 401 -5.83 24.00 40.97
CA MET A 401 -4.49 24.41 41.42
C MET A 401 -4.26 24.30 42.94
N LYS A 402 -4.99 23.42 43.63
CA LYS A 402 -4.73 23.05 45.04
C LYS A 402 -3.60 22.04 45.18
N ILE A 403 -3.35 21.25 44.13
CA ILE A 403 -2.25 20.28 44.01
C ILE A 403 -1.41 20.69 42.79
N ASP A 404 -0.08 20.73 42.95
CA ASP A 404 0.86 21.14 41.91
C ASP A 404 1.23 19.97 40.97
N VAL A 405 1.33 18.76 41.53
CA VAL A 405 1.81 17.57 40.81
C VAL A 405 1.04 16.32 41.22
N LEU A 406 0.70 15.48 40.24
CA LEU A 406 0.12 14.15 40.48
C LEU A 406 1.14 13.05 40.22
N VAL A 407 1.22 12.09 41.14
CA VAL A 407 2.16 10.96 41.06
C VAL A 407 1.40 9.65 40.89
N GLY A 408 1.84 8.82 39.94
CA GLY A 408 1.24 7.51 39.71
C GLY A 408 2.11 6.55 38.90
N PRO A 409 1.69 5.28 38.78
CA PRO A 409 2.44 4.29 38.03
C PRO A 409 2.33 4.51 36.52
N ALA A 410 3.43 4.28 35.80
CA ALA A 410 3.49 4.22 34.34
C ALA A 410 2.83 2.92 33.84
N SER A 411 1.50 2.90 33.78
CA SER A 411 0.74 1.75 33.30
C SER A 411 -0.35 2.18 32.33
N TYR A 412 -0.41 1.51 31.17
CA TYR A 412 -1.38 1.77 30.12
C TYR A 412 -2.85 1.82 30.59
N TYR A 413 -3.24 1.01 31.59
CA TYR A 413 -4.60 1.01 32.17
C TYR A 413 -4.71 1.84 33.46
N GLY A 414 -3.63 2.52 33.86
CA GLY A 414 -3.59 3.38 35.04
C GLY A 414 -4.55 4.55 34.92
N LYS A 415 -5.18 4.92 36.04
CA LYS A 415 -6.13 6.05 36.09
C LYS A 415 -5.46 7.37 35.70
N LEU A 416 -4.18 7.59 36.02
CA LEU A 416 -3.43 8.79 35.63
C LEU A 416 -3.15 8.85 34.11
N VAL A 417 -2.85 7.71 33.50
CA VAL A 417 -2.53 7.60 32.07
C VAL A 417 -3.77 7.77 31.18
N ARG A 418 -4.95 7.31 31.65
CA ARG A 418 -6.20 7.34 30.86
C ARG A 418 -7.25 8.33 31.33
N GLY A 419 -7.36 8.55 32.63
CA GLY A 419 -8.49 9.19 33.30
C GLY A 419 -8.36 10.69 33.53
N ILE A 420 -7.33 11.34 32.96
CA ILE A 420 -7.13 12.79 33.01
C ILE A 420 -7.21 13.38 31.60
N ASP A 421 -8.02 14.41 31.44
CA ASP A 421 -8.12 15.24 30.24
C ASP A 421 -8.26 16.72 30.66
N LEU A 422 -7.14 17.29 31.12
CA LEU A 422 -7.03 18.66 31.64
C LEU A 422 -5.95 19.45 30.88
N PRO A 423 -6.14 19.74 29.57
CA PRO A 423 -5.16 20.44 28.74
C PRO A 423 -4.65 21.76 29.34
N GLN A 424 -5.53 22.49 30.02
CA GLN A 424 -5.24 23.77 30.65
C GLN A 424 -4.32 23.67 31.87
N SER A 425 -4.28 22.50 32.53
CA SER A 425 -3.58 22.32 33.80
C SER A 425 -2.29 21.50 33.65
N VAL A 426 -2.25 20.54 32.72
CA VAL A 426 -1.09 19.66 32.52
C VAL A 426 -0.06 20.31 31.59
N ARG A 427 1.13 20.60 32.10
CA ARG A 427 2.25 21.26 31.39
C ARG A 427 3.31 20.27 30.91
N TYR A 428 3.67 19.32 31.77
CA TYR A 428 4.78 18.40 31.51
C TYR A 428 4.54 17.01 32.13
N THR A 429 5.29 16.04 31.64
CA THR A 429 5.36 14.69 32.21
C THR A 429 6.79 14.31 32.53
N VAL A 430 7.01 13.68 33.69
CA VAL A 430 8.32 13.12 34.07
C VAL A 430 8.17 11.62 34.24
N PHE A 431 8.99 10.85 33.54
CA PHE A 431 9.11 9.41 33.72
C PHE A 431 10.34 9.10 34.55
N VAL A 432 10.12 8.51 35.72
CA VAL A 432 11.19 7.99 36.57
C VAL A 432 11.44 6.54 36.15
N GLY A 433 12.50 6.34 35.36
CA GLY A 433 12.79 5.11 34.64
C GLY A 433 12.07 5.03 33.28
N VAL A 434 12.70 4.35 32.31
CA VAL A 434 12.12 4.14 30.99
C VAL A 434 10.90 3.20 31.09
N PRO A 435 9.71 3.58 30.58
CA PRO A 435 8.55 2.70 30.57
C PRO A 435 8.85 1.39 29.83
N LYS A 436 8.80 0.27 30.54
CA LYS A 436 9.17 -1.04 30.02
C LYS A 436 8.33 -2.16 30.61
N PHE A 437 8.23 -3.25 29.85
CA PHE A 437 7.80 -4.55 30.32
C PHE A 437 9.02 -5.35 30.76
N SER A 438 8.90 -6.02 31.89
CA SER A 438 9.88 -6.97 32.41
C SER A 438 9.21 -8.33 32.57
N SER A 439 9.82 -9.35 31.99
CA SER A 439 9.41 -10.75 32.09
C SER A 439 10.64 -11.60 32.43
N ARG A 440 10.46 -12.64 33.24
CA ARG A 440 11.54 -13.63 33.43
C ARG A 440 11.75 -14.38 32.12
N LEU A 441 12.99 -14.77 31.83
CA LEU A 441 13.29 -15.55 30.62
C LEU A 441 12.41 -16.82 30.55
N GLU A 442 12.20 -17.48 31.68
CA GLU A 442 11.31 -18.64 31.81
C GLU A 442 9.85 -18.33 31.41
N ASP A 443 9.32 -17.16 31.79
CA ASP A 443 7.97 -16.75 31.41
C ASP A 443 7.86 -16.44 29.90
N GLU A 444 8.92 -15.90 29.30
CA GLU A 444 8.99 -15.67 27.85
C GLU A 444 9.00 -16.99 27.06
N GLU A 445 9.65 -18.03 27.56
CA GLU A 445 9.63 -19.36 26.95
C GLU A 445 8.24 -19.99 26.94
N LEU A 446 7.44 -19.74 27.98
CA LEU A 446 6.07 -20.24 28.10
C LEU A 446 5.09 -19.42 27.26
N SER A 447 5.42 -18.17 26.94
CA SER A 447 4.58 -17.27 26.17
C SER A 447 4.65 -17.56 24.67
N PRO A 448 3.52 -17.72 23.95
CA PRO A 448 3.52 -17.90 22.49
C PRO A 448 4.26 -16.78 21.73
N LEU A 449 4.15 -15.54 22.19
CA LEU A 449 4.84 -14.40 21.57
C LEU A 449 6.29 -14.28 22.03
N GLY A 450 6.59 -14.75 23.24
CA GLY A 450 7.92 -14.71 23.79
C GLY A 450 8.85 -15.71 23.13
N ILE A 451 8.43 -16.96 22.99
CA ILE A 451 9.23 -17.99 22.32
C ILE A 451 9.56 -17.62 20.87
N ILE A 452 8.64 -16.98 20.14
CA ILE A 452 8.90 -16.47 18.78
C ILE A 452 10.03 -15.44 18.80
N ARG A 453 10.02 -14.53 19.77
CA ARG A 453 11.03 -13.48 19.93
C ARG A 453 12.39 -14.08 20.27
N LEU A 454 12.42 -15.06 21.16
CA LEU A 454 13.62 -15.77 21.57
C LEU A 454 14.25 -16.54 20.40
N LEU A 455 13.46 -17.38 19.72
CA LEU A 455 13.91 -18.12 18.53
C LEU A 455 14.42 -17.20 17.43
N TYR A 456 13.74 -16.06 17.24
CA TYR A 456 14.14 -15.07 16.25
C TYR A 456 15.51 -14.45 16.57
N ALA A 457 15.68 -13.92 17.79
CA ALA A 457 16.94 -13.34 18.22
C ALA A 457 18.08 -14.37 18.15
N MET A 458 17.81 -15.61 18.57
CA MET A 458 18.78 -16.70 18.56
C MET A 458 19.17 -17.13 17.13
N SER A 459 18.22 -17.17 16.19
CA SER A 459 18.48 -17.62 14.81
C SER A 459 19.55 -16.82 14.08
N GLU A 460 19.82 -15.58 14.48
CA GLU A 460 20.88 -14.78 13.85
C GLU A 460 22.28 -15.08 14.33
N LEU A 461 22.37 -15.61 15.55
CA LEU A 461 23.63 -15.90 16.21
C LEU A 461 24.11 -17.32 15.87
N ILE A 462 23.19 -18.20 15.48
CA ILE A 462 23.51 -19.57 15.04
C ILE A 462 24.37 -19.53 13.78
N ARG A 463 25.58 -20.08 13.87
CA ARG A 463 26.54 -20.16 12.76
C ARG A 463 26.21 -21.29 11.78
N ASP A 464 25.67 -22.40 12.27
CA ASP A 464 25.27 -23.53 11.42
C ASP A 464 24.06 -23.14 10.55
N PRO A 465 24.17 -23.15 9.20
CA PRO A 465 23.10 -22.69 8.33
C PRO A 465 21.81 -23.51 8.43
N ILE A 466 21.90 -24.81 8.72
CA ILE A 466 20.76 -25.72 8.78
C ILE A 466 19.96 -25.46 10.06
N GLU A 467 20.62 -25.43 11.21
CA GLU A 467 20.00 -25.14 12.50
C GLU A 467 19.51 -23.70 12.58
N ARG A 468 20.23 -22.74 11.97
CA ARG A 468 19.76 -21.35 11.79
C ARG A 468 18.44 -21.31 11.04
N GLN A 469 18.37 -21.97 9.89
CA GLN A 469 17.16 -21.99 9.06
C GLN A 469 16.00 -22.69 9.78
N LYS A 470 16.26 -23.82 10.45
CA LYS A 470 15.26 -24.57 11.22
C LYS A 470 14.68 -23.74 12.37
N THR A 471 15.55 -23.08 13.14
CA THR A 471 15.16 -22.17 14.24
C THR A 471 14.30 -21.03 13.71
N PHE A 472 14.73 -20.40 12.61
CA PHE A 472 13.99 -19.33 11.96
C PHE A 472 12.62 -19.79 11.44
N GLN A 473 12.56 -20.94 10.76
CA GLN A 473 11.31 -21.49 10.24
C GLN A 473 10.31 -21.80 11.34
N GLN A 474 10.76 -22.29 12.50
CA GLN A 474 9.88 -22.52 13.64
C GLN A 474 9.30 -21.21 14.18
N ALA A 475 10.12 -20.16 14.30
CA ALA A 475 9.64 -18.83 14.69
C ALA A 475 8.56 -18.30 13.73
N VAL A 476 8.78 -18.46 12.41
CA VAL A 476 7.83 -18.05 11.37
C VAL A 476 6.53 -18.86 11.43
N LYS A 477 6.62 -20.18 11.61
CA LYS A 477 5.47 -21.08 11.73
C LYS A 477 4.60 -20.68 12.92
N LEU A 478 5.22 -20.53 14.09
CA LEU A 478 4.54 -20.06 15.31
C LEU A 478 3.92 -18.68 15.11
N ARG A 479 4.64 -17.74 14.49
CA ARG A 479 4.12 -16.40 14.16
C ARG A 479 2.86 -16.45 13.32
N LYS A 480 2.83 -17.29 12.27
CA LYS A 480 1.68 -17.46 11.38
C LYS A 480 0.48 -18.09 12.09
N MET A 481 0.70 -18.94 13.08
CA MET A 481 -0.38 -19.54 13.89
C MET A 481 -0.93 -18.56 14.93
N VAL A 482 -0.03 -17.84 15.60
CA VAL A 482 -0.34 -16.94 16.73
C VAL A 482 -0.97 -15.61 16.30
N GLN A 483 -0.69 -15.12 15.08
CA GLN A 483 -1.09 -13.77 14.64
C GLN A 483 -2.61 -13.47 14.70
N ASN A 484 -3.45 -14.51 14.59
CA ASN A 484 -4.91 -14.39 14.53
C ASN A 484 -5.60 -14.75 15.85
N LEU A 485 -4.86 -15.24 16.84
CA LEU A 485 -5.39 -15.60 18.15
C LEU A 485 -5.81 -14.36 18.95
N SER A 486 -6.89 -14.45 19.73
CA SER A 486 -7.29 -13.39 20.65
C SER A 486 -6.33 -13.32 21.87
N PRO A 487 -6.33 -12.23 22.65
CA PRO A 487 -5.51 -12.17 23.87
C PRO A 487 -5.91 -13.24 24.88
N SER A 488 -7.20 -13.61 24.92
CA SER A 488 -7.71 -14.70 25.76
C SER A 488 -7.17 -16.05 25.31
N ASP A 489 -7.15 -16.33 24.00
CA ASP A 489 -6.62 -17.58 23.45
C ASP A 489 -5.13 -17.75 23.77
N LEU A 490 -4.33 -16.68 23.62
CA LEU A 490 -2.91 -16.68 23.96
C LEU A 490 -2.69 -16.99 25.45
N ARG A 491 -3.49 -16.36 26.31
CA ARG A 491 -3.42 -16.59 27.75
C ARG A 491 -3.87 -18.01 28.13
N MET A 492 -4.85 -18.58 27.42
CA MET A 492 -5.24 -19.98 27.64
C MET A 492 -4.12 -20.94 27.28
N VAL A 493 -3.43 -20.71 26.15
CA VAL A 493 -2.26 -21.52 25.75
C VAL A 493 -1.14 -21.40 26.80
N GLU A 494 -0.82 -20.18 27.22
CA GLU A 494 0.20 -19.92 28.25
C GLU A 494 -0.12 -20.60 29.58
N LEU A 495 -1.36 -20.46 30.08
CA LEU A 495 -1.82 -21.14 31.30
C LEU A 495 -1.78 -22.66 31.15
N ALA A 496 -2.21 -23.19 30.00
CA ALA A 496 -2.21 -24.62 29.76
C ALA A 496 -0.78 -25.22 29.76
N ILE A 497 0.20 -24.50 29.21
CA ILE A 497 1.62 -24.90 29.30
C ILE A 497 2.10 -24.84 30.76
N LYS A 498 1.75 -23.78 31.50
CA LYS A 498 2.15 -23.62 32.91
C LYS A 498 1.54 -24.67 33.85
N GLU A 499 0.30 -25.06 33.58
CA GLU A 499 -0.46 -26.05 34.38
C GLU A 499 -0.28 -27.49 33.87
N ASN A 500 0.56 -27.72 32.85
CA ASN A 500 0.71 -29.03 32.17
C ASN A 500 -0.62 -29.64 31.70
N ARG A 501 -1.55 -28.79 31.27
CA ARG A 501 -2.85 -29.17 30.73
C ARG A 501 -2.80 -29.23 29.21
N GLN A 502 -3.32 -30.29 28.60
CA GLN A 502 -3.46 -30.34 27.14
C GLN A 502 -4.70 -29.59 26.66
N LEU A 503 -4.53 -28.77 25.63
CA LEU A 503 -5.60 -28.15 24.87
C LEU A 503 -5.95 -29.00 23.65
N THR A 504 -7.19 -28.90 23.17
CA THR A 504 -7.65 -29.60 21.97
C THR A 504 -7.88 -28.64 20.81
N GLY A 505 -7.98 -29.18 19.60
CA GLY A 505 -8.22 -28.39 18.38
C GLY A 505 -7.05 -27.47 18.03
N TYR A 506 -7.35 -26.30 17.47
CA TYR A 506 -6.32 -25.36 16.98
C TYR A 506 -5.39 -24.84 18.08
N LEU A 507 -5.91 -24.61 19.30
CA LEU A 507 -5.08 -24.15 20.42
C LEU A 507 -4.15 -25.26 20.93
N GLY A 508 -4.58 -26.52 20.86
CA GLY A 508 -3.70 -27.68 21.09
C GLY A 508 -2.54 -27.75 20.11
N GLN A 509 -2.80 -27.56 18.81
CA GLN A 509 -1.75 -27.49 17.79
C GLN A 509 -0.76 -26.34 18.06
N VAL A 510 -1.25 -25.17 18.48
CA VAL A 510 -0.38 -24.04 18.84
C VAL A 510 0.48 -24.40 20.06
N GLN A 511 -0.09 -25.06 21.07
CA GLN A 511 0.62 -25.52 22.25
C GLN A 511 1.75 -26.50 21.90
N GLU A 512 1.48 -27.49 21.05
CA GLU A 512 2.49 -28.46 20.57
C GLU A 512 3.66 -27.77 19.86
N GLU A 513 3.38 -26.86 18.95
CA GLU A 513 4.41 -26.12 18.21
C GLU A 513 5.24 -25.20 19.10
N ILE A 514 4.65 -24.67 20.17
CA ILE A 514 5.41 -23.92 21.19
C ILE A 514 6.37 -24.87 21.91
N GLY A 515 5.93 -26.10 22.24
CA GLY A 515 6.78 -27.14 22.80
C GLY A 515 8.00 -27.44 21.90
N VAL A 516 7.78 -27.60 20.59
CA VAL A 516 8.86 -27.76 19.60
C VAL A 516 9.79 -26.55 19.60
N GLY A 517 9.23 -25.33 19.64
CA GLY A 517 10.01 -24.09 19.72
C GLY A 517 10.91 -24.04 20.96
N ARG A 518 10.37 -24.40 22.13
CA ARG A 518 11.13 -24.45 23.39
C ARG A 518 12.25 -25.48 23.33
N MET A 519 12.01 -26.66 22.78
CA MET A 519 13.05 -27.68 22.58
C MET A 519 14.20 -27.14 21.72
N ILE A 520 13.90 -26.47 20.60
CA ILE A 520 14.93 -25.86 19.75
C ILE A 520 15.69 -24.78 20.52
N PHE A 521 14.98 -23.92 21.27
CA PHE A 521 15.58 -22.87 22.09
C PHE A 521 16.58 -23.44 23.11
N HIS A 522 16.17 -24.43 23.92
CA HIS A 522 17.07 -25.04 24.91
C HIS A 522 18.27 -25.75 24.29
N ASN A 523 18.08 -26.47 23.18
CA ASN A 523 19.17 -27.16 22.50
C ASN A 523 20.24 -26.18 22.01
N GLN A 524 19.82 -25.03 21.46
CA GLN A 524 20.75 -24.02 20.97
C GLN A 524 21.36 -23.22 22.12
N LEU A 525 20.60 -22.93 23.18
CA LEU A 525 21.10 -22.24 24.37
C LEU A 525 22.20 -23.04 25.10
N ALA A 526 22.17 -24.38 25.00
CA ALA A 526 23.21 -25.26 25.53
C ALA A 526 24.55 -25.17 24.77
N THR A 527 24.58 -24.49 23.61
CA THR A 527 25.82 -24.24 22.85
C THR A 527 26.72 -23.26 23.63
N PRO A 528 28.04 -23.51 23.72
CA PRO A 528 28.96 -22.61 24.42
C PRO A 528 28.84 -21.17 23.93
N ASN A 529 28.85 -20.21 24.86
CA ASN A 529 28.74 -18.77 24.61
C ASN A 529 27.41 -18.26 24.03
N MET A 530 26.43 -19.13 23.74
CA MET A 530 25.17 -18.69 23.13
C MET A 530 24.41 -17.70 24.02
N LEU A 531 24.29 -17.99 25.32
CA LEU A 531 23.64 -17.09 26.26
C LEU A 531 24.34 -15.72 26.32
N HIS A 532 25.68 -15.72 26.31
CA HIS A 532 26.46 -14.48 26.31
C HIS A 532 26.23 -13.67 25.02
N GLU A 533 26.31 -14.30 23.85
CA GLU A 533 26.03 -13.63 22.57
C GLU A 533 24.57 -13.12 22.51
N LEU A 534 23.62 -13.86 23.07
CA LEU A 534 22.21 -13.46 23.14
C LEU A 534 21.99 -12.25 24.06
N THR A 535 22.68 -12.17 25.21
CA THR A 535 22.62 -10.99 26.10
C THR A 535 23.30 -9.75 25.51
N GLN A 536 24.29 -9.93 24.65
CA GLN A 536 24.92 -8.82 23.91
C GLN A 536 24.12 -8.38 22.68
N SER A 537 23.13 -9.16 22.23
CA SER A 537 22.29 -8.79 21.08
C SER A 537 21.46 -7.53 21.32
N ASP A 538 21.49 -6.60 20.37
CA ASP A 538 20.63 -5.40 20.41
C ASP A 538 19.16 -5.67 20.06
N ARG A 539 18.81 -6.94 19.79
CA ARG A 539 17.45 -7.40 19.46
C ARG A 539 16.67 -7.93 20.64
N LEU A 540 17.38 -8.40 21.66
CA LEU A 540 16.79 -8.93 22.87
C LEU A 540 17.55 -8.34 24.06
N ILE A 541 16.90 -7.45 24.80
CA ILE A 541 17.53 -6.80 25.94
C ILE A 541 17.36 -7.73 27.15
N ILE A 542 18.44 -8.42 27.50
CA ILE A 542 18.48 -9.25 28.71
C ILE A 542 19.28 -8.49 29.77
N GLN A 543 18.72 -8.41 30.97
CA GLN A 543 19.38 -7.88 32.16
C GLN A 543 19.53 -9.00 33.19
N GLU A 544 20.75 -9.23 33.65
CA GLU A 544 21.00 -10.17 34.74
C GLU A 544 20.56 -9.57 36.08
N THR A 545 19.88 -10.38 36.90
CA THR A 545 19.48 -10.01 38.26
C THR A 545 19.77 -11.18 39.22
N PRO A 546 19.86 -10.95 40.55
CA PRO A 546 20.04 -12.02 41.53
C PRO A 546 18.96 -13.11 41.48
N GLU A 547 17.77 -12.78 40.95
CA GLU A 547 16.64 -13.71 40.80
C GLU A 547 16.60 -14.42 39.44
N GLY A 548 17.57 -14.14 38.54
CA GLY A 548 17.66 -14.69 37.19
C GLY A 548 17.62 -13.64 36.07
N PRO A 549 17.75 -14.06 34.79
CA PRO A 549 17.74 -13.14 33.66
C PRO A 549 16.33 -12.59 33.36
N LEU A 550 16.22 -11.27 33.27
CA LEU A 550 15.01 -10.56 32.86
C LEU A 550 15.09 -10.12 31.40
N VAL A 551 14.04 -10.39 30.64
CA VAL A 551 13.85 -9.85 29.28
C VAL A 551 13.10 -8.53 29.39
N LEU A 552 13.70 -7.48 28.82
CA LEU A 552 13.16 -6.12 28.84
C LEU A 552 12.65 -5.73 27.46
N ALA A 553 11.46 -5.13 27.41
CA ALA A 553 10.89 -4.57 26.19
C ALA A 553 10.28 -3.18 26.44
N PRO A 554 10.49 -2.19 25.56
CA PRO A 554 9.96 -0.85 25.77
C PRO A 554 8.42 -0.83 25.72
N ASP A 555 7.77 -0.14 26.68
CA ASP A 555 6.32 0.08 26.70
C ASP A 555 5.96 1.39 26.00
N VAL A 556 6.13 1.36 24.68
CA VAL A 556 5.89 2.49 23.76
C VAL A 556 4.48 3.07 23.93
N LYS A 557 3.47 2.22 24.16
CA LYS A 557 2.07 2.65 24.28
C LYS A 557 1.82 3.45 25.55
N THR A 558 2.35 2.97 26.68
CA THR A 558 2.26 3.72 27.93
C THR A 558 2.97 5.06 27.78
N TYR A 559 4.18 5.09 27.20
CA TYR A 559 4.92 6.33 26.98
C TYR A 559 4.13 7.35 26.14
N ILE A 560 3.66 6.95 24.96
CA ILE A 560 2.89 7.83 24.06
C ILE A 560 1.63 8.35 24.75
N GLN A 561 0.88 7.48 25.43
CA GLN A 561 -0.40 7.86 26.04
C GLN A 561 -0.23 8.76 27.27
N ALA A 562 0.80 8.51 28.08
CA ALA A 562 1.12 9.27 29.27
C ALA A 562 1.73 10.63 28.91
N SER A 563 2.76 10.66 28.06
CA SER A 563 3.37 11.92 27.58
C SER A 563 2.33 12.78 26.86
N GLY A 564 1.46 12.17 26.04
CA GLY A 564 0.34 12.81 25.35
C GLY A 564 -0.72 13.45 26.26
N ARG A 565 -0.61 13.34 27.59
CA ARG A 565 -1.43 14.12 28.53
C ARG A 565 -0.98 15.57 28.64
N SER A 566 0.30 15.84 28.40
CA SER A 566 0.86 17.19 28.38
C SER A 566 0.61 17.96 27.08
N SER A 567 0.16 17.28 26.02
CA SER A 567 -0.13 17.90 24.72
C SER A 567 -1.52 17.51 24.29
N ARG A 568 -2.50 18.37 24.60
CA ARG A 568 -3.91 18.19 24.30
C ARG A 568 -4.47 19.43 23.64
N LEU A 569 -5.61 19.23 22.99
CA LEU A 569 -6.25 20.25 22.17
C LEU A 569 -6.86 21.32 23.07
N PHE A 570 -6.37 22.56 22.97
CA PHE A 570 -6.73 23.68 23.84
C PHE A 570 -6.73 24.98 23.05
N GLY A 571 -7.79 25.79 23.18
CA GLY A 571 -7.89 27.07 22.44
C GLY A 571 -7.82 26.94 20.90
N GLY A 572 -8.17 25.78 20.34
CA GLY A 572 -8.12 25.52 18.90
C GLY A 572 -6.73 25.28 18.31
N LYS A 573 -5.72 25.06 19.17
CA LYS A 573 -4.40 24.53 18.80
C LYS A 573 -4.04 23.32 19.67
N LEU A 574 -3.04 22.54 19.25
CA LEU A 574 -2.47 21.48 20.08
C LEU A 574 -1.45 22.10 21.03
N ALA A 575 -1.75 22.12 22.33
CA ALA A 575 -0.86 22.73 23.32
C ALA A 575 0.50 22.05 23.33
N LYS A 576 1.58 22.83 23.30
CA LYS A 576 2.95 22.33 23.46
C LYS A 576 3.09 21.66 24.83
N GLY A 577 3.75 20.52 24.87
CA GLY A 577 4.05 19.78 26.10
C GLY A 577 5.52 19.41 26.19
N LEU A 578 5.95 19.02 27.39
CA LEU A 578 7.29 18.54 27.66
C LEU A 578 7.22 17.14 28.27
N SER A 579 8.03 16.22 27.77
CA SER A 579 8.15 14.86 28.31
C SER A 579 9.61 14.55 28.58
N ILE A 580 9.96 14.37 29.85
CA ILE A 580 11.32 14.03 30.28
C ILE A 580 11.33 12.56 30.73
N VAL A 581 12.25 11.78 30.18
CA VAL A 581 12.54 10.41 30.62
C VAL A 581 13.88 10.40 31.35
N LEU A 582 13.85 10.03 32.62
CA LEU A 582 15.06 9.73 33.39
C LEU A 582 15.47 8.30 33.06
N VAL A 583 16.56 8.17 32.30
CA VAL A 583 17.03 6.95 31.69
C VAL A 583 17.84 6.13 32.69
N ASP A 584 17.23 5.04 33.13
CA ASP A 584 17.82 4.00 33.98
C ASP A 584 18.51 2.90 33.16
N ASN A 585 18.05 2.66 31.93
CA ASN A 585 18.65 1.66 31.03
C ASN A 585 18.79 2.21 29.59
N PRO A 586 20.02 2.53 29.14
CA PRO A 586 20.27 3.09 27.80
C PRO A 586 19.82 2.17 26.65
N ARG A 587 19.95 0.85 26.78
CA ARG A 587 19.56 -0.10 25.72
C ARG A 587 18.04 -0.10 25.51
N VAL A 588 17.28 -0.05 26.61
CA VAL A 588 15.81 0.07 26.55
C VAL A 588 15.39 1.42 25.99
N MET A 589 16.11 2.50 26.35
CA MET A 589 15.87 3.83 25.80
C MET A 589 16.07 3.86 24.28
N SER A 590 17.20 3.34 23.77
CA SER A 590 17.44 3.25 22.33
C SER A 590 16.41 2.38 21.62
N ALA A 591 15.90 1.32 22.26
CA ALA A 591 14.80 0.53 21.70
C ALA A 591 13.46 1.29 21.68
N LEU A 592 13.17 2.11 22.72
CA LEU A 592 12.01 3.00 22.76
C LEU A 592 12.10 4.05 21.64
N GLN A 593 13.27 4.69 21.47
CA GLN A 593 13.52 5.68 20.40
C GLN A 593 13.32 5.09 19.01
N ARG A 594 13.92 3.94 18.70
CA ARG A 594 13.73 3.23 17.42
C ARG A 594 12.25 2.90 17.17
N SER A 595 11.56 2.40 18.20
CA SER A 595 10.13 2.07 18.11
C SER A 595 9.25 3.32 17.91
N MET A 596 9.64 4.44 18.54
CA MET A 596 8.98 5.74 18.41
C MET A 596 9.19 6.35 17.01
N GLN A 597 10.39 6.23 16.43
CA GLN A 597 10.66 6.68 15.05
C GLN A 597 9.82 5.91 14.02
N ILE A 598 9.60 4.61 14.23
CA ILE A 598 8.71 3.80 13.38
C ILE A 598 7.24 4.24 13.56
N ALA A 599 6.82 4.51 14.79
CA ALA A 599 5.44 4.91 15.09
C ALA A 599 5.13 6.37 14.71
N SER A 600 6.13 7.23 14.68
CA SER A 600 6.04 8.66 14.38
C SER A 600 7.38 9.16 13.83
N SER A 601 7.48 9.20 12.50
CA SER A 601 8.69 9.59 11.76
C SER A 601 9.23 10.98 12.10
N ASN A 602 8.40 11.84 12.72
CA ASN A 602 8.74 13.22 13.08
C ASN A 602 9.18 13.37 14.55
N THR A 603 9.23 12.29 15.34
CA THR A 603 9.66 12.38 16.75
C THR A 603 11.17 12.61 16.83
N LYS A 604 11.57 13.76 17.39
CA LYS A 604 12.96 14.08 17.71
C LYS A 604 13.16 13.97 19.23
N TRP A 605 14.28 13.37 19.62
CA TRP A 605 14.71 13.27 21.01
C TRP A 605 15.86 14.24 21.24
N TYR A 606 15.80 14.97 22.35
CA TYR A 606 16.86 15.89 22.77
C TYR A 606 17.46 15.39 24.07
N LYS A 607 18.74 15.67 24.31
CA LYS A 607 19.31 15.54 25.64
C LYS A 607 18.95 16.78 26.46
N LEU A 608 18.66 16.59 27.76
CA LEU A 608 18.29 17.70 28.64
C LEU A 608 19.36 18.80 28.70
N GLU A 609 20.63 18.43 28.56
CA GLU A 609 21.80 19.32 28.55
C GLU A 609 21.91 20.18 27.28
N GLU A 610 21.33 19.72 26.17
CA GLU A 610 21.40 20.36 24.85
C GLU A 610 20.21 21.31 24.60
N LEU A 611 19.29 21.44 25.57
CA LEU A 611 18.00 22.14 25.42
C LEU A 611 17.91 23.39 26.32
N ASP A 612 17.44 24.51 25.78
CA ASP A 612 16.99 25.64 26.58
C ASP A 612 15.61 25.32 27.21
N LEU A 613 15.64 24.79 28.43
CA LEU A 613 14.42 24.38 29.15
C LEU A 613 13.51 25.57 29.48
N ASP A 614 14.08 26.75 29.72
CA ASP A 614 13.34 27.93 30.15
C ASP A 614 12.56 28.55 28.98
N GLU A 615 13.12 28.52 27.76
CA GLU A 615 12.41 28.85 26.53
C GLU A 615 11.23 27.89 26.27
N VAL A 616 11.46 26.58 26.37
CA VAL A 616 10.41 25.57 26.15
C VAL A 616 9.26 25.73 27.15
N LEU A 617 9.55 25.98 28.44
CA LEU A 617 8.52 26.23 29.45
C LEU A 617 7.73 27.51 29.17
N ARG A 618 8.40 28.56 28.67
CA ARG A 618 7.74 29.82 28.28
C ARG A 618 6.73 29.59 27.16
N GLU A 619 7.10 28.87 26.12
CA GLU A 619 6.19 28.50 25.02
C GLU A 619 5.00 27.66 25.51
N ILE A 620 5.25 26.70 26.41
CA ILE A 620 4.21 25.86 27.03
C ILE A 620 3.20 26.72 27.81
N ASP A 621 3.67 27.73 28.53
CA ASP A 621 2.81 28.63 29.30
C ASP A 621 2.05 29.61 28.40
N GLU A 622 2.69 30.16 27.38
CA GLU A 622 2.05 31.00 26.36
C GLU A 622 0.93 30.25 25.63
N ASP A 623 1.13 28.97 25.31
CA ASP A 623 0.12 28.12 24.71
C ASP A 623 -1.12 27.91 25.60
N ARG A 624 -0.96 28.02 26.92
CA ARG A 624 -2.03 27.80 27.92
C ARG A 624 -2.63 29.10 28.47
N ARG A 625 -2.08 30.27 28.13
CA ARG A 625 -2.69 31.56 28.45
C ARG A 625 -3.95 31.75 27.61
N PHE A 626 -5.10 31.81 28.30
CA PHE A 626 -6.42 31.90 27.67
C PHE A 626 -6.60 33.24 26.96
N ASN A 627 -6.49 33.28 25.63
CA ASN A 627 -6.92 34.43 24.83
C ASN A 627 -8.39 34.24 24.42
N ALA A 628 -9.31 34.78 25.21
CA ALA A 628 -10.75 34.80 24.90
C ALA A 628 -11.08 35.50 23.56
N LYS A 629 -10.13 36.28 23.00
CA LYS A 629 -10.23 36.99 21.73
C LYS A 629 -9.58 36.29 20.53
N ALA A 630 -8.86 35.19 20.72
CA ALA A 630 -8.34 34.44 19.58
C ALA A 630 -9.51 33.63 18.97
N LYS A 631 -10.14 34.20 17.94
CA LYS A 631 -11.01 33.45 17.02
C LYS A 631 -10.24 32.20 16.57
N SER A 632 -10.57 31.03 17.11
CA SER A 632 -9.91 29.79 16.69
C SER A 632 -10.55 29.29 15.39
N GLU A 633 -10.19 29.91 14.28
CA GLU A 633 -10.61 29.55 12.92
C GLU A 633 -9.80 28.38 12.32
N THR A 634 -8.81 27.82 13.03
CA THR A 634 -7.93 26.79 12.46
C THR A 634 -8.51 25.38 12.63
N ASP A 635 -9.02 24.83 11.52
CA ASP A 635 -9.33 23.41 11.40
C ASP A 635 -8.08 22.54 11.62
N LEU A 636 -8.03 21.86 12.75
CA LEU A 636 -6.89 21.04 13.17
C LEU A 636 -6.86 19.67 12.50
N ILE A 637 -8.00 19.18 11.97
CA ILE A 637 -8.01 17.92 11.21
C ILE A 637 -8.79 18.11 9.91
N LYS A 638 -8.03 18.30 8.84
CA LYS A 638 -8.56 18.31 7.48
C LYS A 638 -8.99 16.90 7.07
N THR A 639 -9.87 16.81 6.08
CA THR A 639 -10.19 15.54 5.42
C THR A 639 -9.77 15.57 3.97
N ALA A 640 -9.35 14.42 3.44
CA ALA A 640 -9.00 14.30 2.03
C ALA A 640 -9.20 12.88 1.52
N LEU A 641 -9.45 12.74 0.22
CA LEU A 641 -9.51 11.46 -0.48
C LEU A 641 -8.22 11.28 -1.28
N LEU A 642 -7.48 10.18 -1.10
CA LEU A 642 -6.35 9.80 -1.93
C LEU A 642 -6.72 8.61 -2.82
N ILE A 643 -6.72 8.81 -4.14
CA ILE A 643 -7.03 7.76 -5.13
C ILE A 643 -5.74 7.34 -5.80
N VAL A 644 -5.39 6.05 -5.70
CA VAL A 644 -4.27 5.46 -6.43
C VAL A 644 -4.74 4.46 -7.49
N GLU A 645 -3.84 3.96 -8.32
CA GLU A 645 -4.24 3.09 -9.43
C GLU A 645 -4.64 1.67 -8.96
N SER A 646 -3.90 1.06 -8.03
CA SER A 646 -4.07 -0.35 -7.67
C SER A 646 -4.43 -0.59 -6.20
N PRO A 647 -5.18 -1.67 -5.89
CA PRO A 647 -5.56 -2.00 -4.52
C PRO A 647 -4.38 -2.30 -3.58
N ASN A 648 -3.32 -2.93 -4.09
CA ASN A 648 -2.12 -3.21 -3.31
C ASN A 648 -1.45 -1.90 -2.86
N LYS A 649 -1.26 -0.95 -3.79
CA LYS A 649 -0.68 0.36 -3.49
C LYS A 649 -1.51 1.11 -2.43
N ALA A 650 -2.84 1.10 -2.56
CA ALA A 650 -3.72 1.75 -1.57
C ALA A 650 -3.55 1.14 -0.17
N ARG A 651 -3.48 -0.20 -0.09
CA ARG A 651 -3.26 -0.93 1.16
C ARG A 651 -1.88 -0.66 1.76
N THR A 652 -0.83 -0.68 0.93
CA THR A 652 0.56 -0.42 1.33
C THR A 652 0.69 0.98 1.93
N ILE A 653 0.22 2.02 1.22
CA ILE A 653 0.26 3.41 1.71
C ILE A 653 -0.51 3.54 3.02
N ALA A 654 -1.72 2.98 3.10
CA ALA A 654 -2.52 3.06 4.31
C ALA A 654 -1.86 2.38 5.52
N ASN A 655 -1.12 1.30 5.29
CA ASN A 655 -0.39 0.58 6.35
C ASN A 655 0.88 1.29 6.83
N PHE A 656 1.46 2.22 6.05
CA PHE A 656 2.62 3.01 6.47
C PHE A 656 2.34 3.88 7.68
N PHE A 657 1.14 4.46 7.73
CA PHE A 657 0.76 5.43 8.76
C PHE A 657 -0.08 4.82 9.87
N GLY A 658 -0.02 3.48 10.02
CA GLY A 658 -0.71 2.74 11.06
C GLY A 658 -1.64 1.67 10.52
N ARG A 659 -2.59 1.23 11.36
CA ARG A 659 -3.65 0.32 10.91
C ARG A 659 -4.84 1.12 10.44
N PRO A 660 -5.14 1.14 9.13
CA PRO A 660 -6.28 1.88 8.65
C PRO A 660 -7.58 1.21 9.11
N GLY A 661 -8.58 2.02 9.45
CA GLY A 661 -9.95 1.50 9.42
C GLY A 661 -10.41 1.34 7.98
N ARG A 662 -11.49 0.60 7.78
CA ARG A 662 -11.93 0.23 6.43
C ARG A 662 -13.40 0.49 6.26
N LEU A 663 -13.74 1.15 5.16
CA LEU A 663 -15.11 1.28 4.67
C LEU A 663 -15.27 0.43 3.41
N TYR A 664 -16.46 -0.10 3.21
CA TYR A 664 -16.81 -0.97 2.10
C TYR A 664 -18.02 -0.40 1.35
N PHE A 665 -17.82 0.03 0.10
CA PHE A 665 -18.90 0.55 -0.76
C PHE A 665 -18.83 -0.08 -2.14
N LYS A 666 -19.95 -0.62 -2.65
CA LYS A 666 -20.04 -1.30 -3.96
C LYS A 666 -18.86 -2.24 -4.28
N GLY A 667 -18.42 -3.01 -3.27
CA GLY A 667 -17.30 -3.95 -3.40
C GLY A 667 -15.89 -3.33 -3.42
N LYS A 668 -15.76 -2.00 -3.28
CA LYS A 668 -14.51 -1.28 -3.08
C LYS A 668 -14.19 -1.10 -1.60
N VAL A 669 -12.90 -1.07 -1.30
CA VAL A 669 -12.36 -0.87 0.05
C VAL A 669 -11.74 0.52 0.11
N PHE A 670 -12.12 1.30 1.10
CA PHE A 670 -11.54 2.60 1.41
C PHE A 670 -10.83 2.48 2.76
N TYR A 671 -9.57 2.86 2.81
CA TYR A 671 -8.72 2.79 3.99
C TYR A 671 -8.64 4.17 4.64
N GLU A 672 -9.01 4.28 5.90
CA GLU A 672 -8.98 5.56 6.62
C GLU A 672 -7.81 5.61 7.59
N VAL A 673 -6.95 6.61 7.43
CA VAL A 673 -5.74 6.81 8.23
C VAL A 673 -5.44 8.30 8.38
N VAL A 674 -4.81 8.70 9.48
CA VAL A 674 -4.46 10.10 9.75
C VAL A 674 -2.99 10.33 9.42
N ILE A 675 -2.72 11.26 8.50
CA ILE A 675 -1.39 11.64 8.01
C ILE A 675 -1.27 13.16 8.13
N ASN A 676 -0.25 13.68 8.83
CA ASN A 676 -0.02 15.12 9.02
C ASN A 676 -1.30 15.93 9.28
N ASN A 677 -2.03 15.57 10.35
CA ASN A 677 -3.27 16.26 10.75
C ASN A 677 -4.37 16.24 9.66
N THR A 678 -4.32 15.30 8.73
CA THR A 678 -5.36 15.09 7.71
C THR A 678 -5.86 13.66 7.80
N LEU A 679 -7.18 13.48 7.97
CA LEU A 679 -7.82 12.18 7.84
C LEU A 679 -7.96 11.87 6.34
N PHE A 680 -7.07 11.00 5.86
CA PHE A 680 -7.10 10.49 4.50
C PHE A 680 -8.01 9.28 4.40
N THR A 681 -8.93 9.33 3.46
CA THR A 681 -9.60 8.14 2.92
C THR A 681 -8.86 7.71 1.66
N ILE A 682 -8.19 6.56 1.68
CA ILE A 682 -7.32 6.06 0.61
C ILE A 682 -8.00 4.91 -0.12
N THR A 683 -8.07 4.95 -1.45
CA THR A 683 -8.70 3.90 -2.26
C THR A 683 -8.01 3.73 -3.61
N SER A 684 -8.51 2.81 -4.44
CA SER A 684 -7.97 2.58 -5.78
C SER A 684 -9.03 2.64 -6.89
N SER A 685 -8.65 3.21 -8.04
CA SER A 685 -9.43 3.12 -9.28
C SER A 685 -9.52 1.68 -9.78
N GLY A 686 -8.44 0.89 -9.61
CA GLY A 686 -8.31 -0.45 -10.17
C GLY A 686 -7.85 -0.45 -11.63
N GLY A 687 -7.06 0.55 -12.03
CA GLY A 687 -6.61 0.79 -13.40
C GLY A 687 -7.47 1.81 -14.16
N HIS A 688 -7.54 1.67 -15.48
CA HIS A 688 -8.38 2.50 -16.35
C HIS A 688 -9.86 2.35 -16.02
N ILE A 689 -10.56 3.48 -16.00
CA ILE A 689 -12.01 3.55 -15.74
C ILE A 689 -12.78 3.67 -17.05
N ILE A 690 -12.24 4.43 -18.01
CA ILE A 690 -12.88 4.68 -19.30
C ILE A 690 -11.95 4.34 -20.45
N ASP A 691 -12.53 3.95 -21.59
CA ASP A 691 -11.81 3.73 -22.84
C ASP A 691 -12.69 4.05 -24.04
N LEU A 692 -12.07 4.14 -25.21
CA LEU A 692 -12.74 4.37 -26.47
C LEU A 692 -13.74 3.23 -26.78
N PRO A 693 -15.00 3.51 -27.15
CA PRO A 693 -16.04 2.51 -27.35
C PRO A 693 -15.66 1.33 -28.27
N ASN A 694 -16.13 0.14 -27.89
CA ASN A 694 -15.87 -1.12 -28.59
C ASN A 694 -16.56 -1.23 -29.96
N GLU A 695 -17.76 -0.66 -30.13
CA GLU A 695 -18.51 -0.65 -31.41
C GLU A 695 -17.93 0.37 -32.41
N ALA A 696 -16.61 0.44 -32.48
CA ALA A 696 -15.86 1.43 -33.24
C ALA A 696 -16.30 1.49 -34.72
N ARG A 697 -16.54 0.34 -35.37
CA ARG A 697 -16.95 0.31 -36.78
C ARG A 697 -18.28 1.01 -37.08
N LYS A 698 -19.19 1.08 -36.10
CA LYS A 698 -20.48 1.77 -36.25
C LYS A 698 -20.39 3.26 -35.98
N ARG A 699 -19.22 3.75 -35.55
CA ARG A 699 -18.99 5.13 -35.15
C ARG A 699 -18.08 5.81 -36.15
N GLU A 700 -18.31 7.11 -36.33
CA GLU A 700 -17.46 7.94 -37.16
C GLU A 700 -15.98 7.82 -36.73
N ASN A 701 -15.08 7.60 -37.69
CA ASN A 701 -13.64 7.42 -37.52
C ASN A 701 -13.26 6.54 -36.31
N TYR A 702 -13.97 5.44 -36.11
CA TYR A 702 -13.71 4.47 -35.04
C TYR A 702 -13.84 5.02 -33.60
N GLY A 703 -14.69 6.02 -33.42
CA GLY A 703 -14.97 6.65 -32.13
C GLY A 703 -14.22 7.96 -31.89
N VAL A 704 -13.67 8.58 -32.93
CA VAL A 704 -12.97 9.88 -32.86
C VAL A 704 -13.65 10.85 -33.81
N ILE A 705 -14.56 11.67 -33.30
CA ILE A 705 -15.38 12.55 -34.13
C ILE A 705 -14.59 13.78 -34.59
N LYS A 706 -14.92 14.33 -35.76
CA LYS A 706 -14.33 15.59 -36.23
C LYS A 706 -15.25 16.76 -35.87
N MET A 707 -14.78 17.69 -35.04
CA MET A 707 -15.53 18.88 -34.61
C MET A 707 -14.70 20.14 -34.87
N ASN A 708 -15.25 21.13 -35.59
CA ASN A 708 -14.61 22.45 -35.82
C ASN A 708 -13.12 22.36 -36.22
N ASN A 709 -12.80 21.46 -37.16
CA ASN A 709 -11.45 21.18 -37.65
C ASN A 709 -10.47 20.55 -36.62
N HIS A 710 -11.00 19.98 -35.53
CA HIS A 710 -10.26 19.19 -34.54
C HIS A 710 -10.85 17.77 -34.37
N PHE A 711 -10.09 16.84 -33.79
CA PHE A 711 -10.50 15.45 -33.56
C PHE A 711 -10.73 15.19 -32.08
N VAL A 712 -11.92 14.72 -31.73
CA VAL A 712 -12.34 14.54 -30.34
C VAL A 712 -12.69 13.06 -30.08
N PRO A 713 -11.97 12.36 -29.20
CA PRO A 713 -12.29 10.97 -28.84
C PRO A 713 -13.56 10.87 -27.98
N LEU A 714 -14.33 9.81 -28.22
CA LEU A 714 -15.45 9.38 -27.38
C LEU A 714 -14.94 8.39 -26.33
N TYR A 715 -15.26 8.57 -25.05
CA TYR A 715 -14.95 7.64 -23.97
C TYR A 715 -16.22 7.12 -23.29
N ASP A 716 -16.16 5.88 -22.83
CA ASP A 716 -17.25 5.22 -22.09
C ASP A 716 -16.69 4.27 -21.03
N PHE A 717 -17.50 3.92 -20.04
CA PHE A 717 -17.08 3.11 -18.90
C PHE A 717 -16.65 1.71 -19.33
N LEU A 718 -15.53 1.25 -18.78
CA LEU A 718 -15.04 -0.11 -18.95
C LEU A 718 -15.85 -1.10 -18.11
N SER A 719 -16.15 -2.26 -18.69
CA SER A 719 -16.86 -3.37 -18.08
C SER A 719 -16.10 -4.67 -18.38
N ARG A 720 -16.01 -5.57 -17.40
CA ARG A 720 -15.32 -6.87 -17.54
C ARG A 720 -16.22 -8.00 -17.05
N CYS A 721 -16.45 -8.99 -17.90
CA CYS A 721 -17.15 -10.21 -17.50
C CYS A 721 -16.20 -11.10 -16.69
N ARG A 722 -16.61 -11.50 -15.49
CA ARG A 722 -15.82 -12.39 -14.63
C ARG A 722 -15.90 -13.85 -15.06
N SER A 723 -16.97 -14.26 -15.72
CA SER A 723 -17.14 -15.63 -16.22
C SER A 723 -16.26 -15.95 -17.43
N CYS A 724 -16.23 -15.09 -18.46
CA CYS A 724 -15.46 -15.34 -19.69
C CYS A 724 -14.24 -14.41 -19.89
N GLY A 725 -14.04 -13.45 -18.99
CA GLY A 725 -12.88 -12.54 -19.00
C GLY A 725 -12.92 -11.41 -20.04
N VAL A 726 -13.94 -11.35 -20.91
CA VAL A 726 -14.02 -10.32 -21.96
C VAL A 726 -14.20 -8.92 -21.35
N GLN A 727 -13.48 -7.95 -21.91
CA GLN A 727 -13.61 -6.53 -21.58
C GLN A 727 -14.38 -5.80 -22.67
N PHE A 728 -15.30 -4.92 -22.28
CA PHE A 728 -16.08 -4.10 -23.18
C PHE A 728 -16.43 -2.74 -22.58
N THR A 729 -16.95 -1.83 -23.40
CA THR A 729 -17.35 -0.49 -22.98
C THR A 729 -18.87 -0.36 -22.90
N GLY A 730 -19.35 0.46 -21.97
CA GLY A 730 -20.76 0.83 -21.80
C GLY A 730 -21.40 0.21 -20.57
N THR A 731 -22.66 0.59 -20.33
CA THR A 731 -23.44 0.29 -19.13
C THR A 731 -24.32 -0.95 -19.24
N LYS A 732 -23.99 -1.89 -20.14
CA LYS A 732 -24.77 -3.13 -20.32
C LYS A 732 -24.64 -4.03 -19.09
N SER A 733 -25.76 -4.53 -18.58
CA SER A 733 -25.82 -5.43 -17.41
C SER A 733 -25.42 -6.88 -17.71
N VAL A 734 -25.41 -7.27 -18.99
CA VAL A 734 -25.06 -8.63 -19.44
C VAL A 734 -23.85 -8.61 -20.37
N CYS A 735 -23.07 -9.68 -20.31
CA CYS A 735 -21.89 -9.87 -21.12
C CYS A 735 -22.26 -10.04 -22.61
N PRO A 736 -21.71 -9.23 -23.54
CA PRO A 736 -22.02 -9.32 -24.96
C PRO A 736 -21.46 -10.57 -25.64
N LYS A 737 -20.60 -11.34 -24.96
CA LYS A 737 -19.97 -12.55 -25.50
C LYS A 737 -20.64 -13.83 -25.00
N CYS A 738 -20.91 -13.94 -23.70
CA CYS A 738 -21.39 -15.18 -23.08
C CYS A 738 -22.75 -15.04 -22.36
N GLY A 739 -23.40 -13.87 -22.41
CA GLY A 739 -24.72 -13.64 -21.81
C GLY A 739 -24.76 -13.56 -20.27
N SER A 740 -23.65 -13.84 -19.58
CA SER A 740 -23.59 -13.78 -18.11
C SER A 740 -23.81 -12.37 -17.56
N ASP A 741 -24.49 -12.30 -16.43
CA ASP A 741 -24.72 -11.12 -15.59
C ASP A 741 -23.59 -10.82 -14.59
N ASP A 742 -22.56 -11.68 -14.47
CA ASP A 742 -21.37 -11.44 -13.62
C ASP A 742 -20.39 -10.46 -14.31
N VAL A 743 -20.87 -9.23 -14.50
CA VAL A 743 -20.16 -8.13 -15.14
C VAL A 743 -19.76 -7.11 -14.08
N GLN A 744 -18.46 -6.83 -14.00
CA GLN A 744 -17.93 -5.75 -13.18
C GLN A 744 -17.77 -4.49 -14.03
N SER A 745 -18.49 -3.43 -13.68
CA SER A 745 -18.39 -2.13 -14.34
C SER A 745 -17.54 -1.15 -13.53
N SER A 746 -16.69 -0.40 -14.23
CA SER A 746 -15.98 0.77 -13.69
C SER A 746 -16.94 1.90 -13.28
N MET A 747 -18.18 1.92 -13.77
CA MET A 747 -19.19 2.88 -13.34
C MET A 747 -19.48 2.74 -11.83
N GLU A 748 -19.57 1.51 -11.33
CA GLU A 748 -19.75 1.25 -9.89
C GLU A 748 -18.58 1.77 -9.06
N VAL A 749 -17.37 1.70 -9.63
CA VAL A 749 -16.16 2.27 -9.02
C VAL A 749 -16.29 3.78 -8.93
N VAL A 750 -16.68 4.43 -10.02
CA VAL A 750 -16.81 5.90 -10.08
C VAL A 750 -17.92 6.39 -9.17
N GLU A 751 -19.06 5.69 -9.09
CA GLU A 751 -20.11 6.01 -8.12
C GLU A 751 -19.60 5.96 -6.67
N ALA A 752 -18.83 4.94 -6.32
CA ALA A 752 -18.20 4.85 -5.01
C ALA A 752 -17.20 5.99 -4.76
N LEU A 753 -16.43 6.39 -5.78
CA LEU A 753 -15.49 7.51 -5.69
C LEU A 753 -16.21 8.86 -5.58
N ARG A 754 -17.25 9.11 -6.37
CA ARG A 754 -18.08 10.34 -6.33
C ARG A 754 -18.70 10.56 -4.96
N LYS A 755 -19.23 9.49 -4.37
CA LYS A 755 -19.79 9.49 -3.03
C LYS A 755 -18.78 9.97 -1.98
N VAL A 756 -17.58 9.39 -1.97
CA VAL A 756 -16.53 9.75 -0.99
C VAL A 756 -15.88 11.10 -1.31
N ALA A 757 -15.80 11.48 -2.59
CA ALA A 757 -15.34 12.81 -2.98
C ALA A 757 -16.25 13.89 -2.39
N ALA A 758 -17.58 13.74 -2.48
CA ALA A 758 -18.55 14.68 -1.89
C ALA A 758 -18.46 14.81 -0.35
N ASP A 759 -17.81 13.86 0.33
CA ASP A 759 -17.59 13.90 1.78
C ASP A 759 -16.40 14.79 2.19
N VAL A 760 -15.48 15.10 1.27
CA VAL A 760 -14.18 15.73 1.57
C VAL A 760 -13.96 17.02 0.77
N PRO A 761 -13.21 18.00 1.30
CA PRO A 761 -12.91 19.25 0.61
C PRO A 761 -11.82 19.12 -0.46
N THR A 762 -11.01 18.06 -0.44
CA THR A 762 -9.87 17.90 -1.36
C THR A 762 -9.69 16.44 -1.77
N VAL A 763 -9.47 16.22 -3.06
CA VAL A 763 -9.12 14.91 -3.62
C VAL A 763 -7.69 14.96 -4.16
N TYR A 764 -6.87 14.00 -3.79
CA TYR A 764 -5.53 13.78 -4.32
C TYR A 764 -5.53 12.53 -5.21
N ILE A 765 -4.92 12.62 -6.38
CA ILE A 765 -4.77 11.50 -7.31
C ILE A 765 -3.30 11.10 -7.39
N GLY A 766 -2.98 9.90 -6.92
CA GLY A 766 -1.66 9.29 -6.86
C GLY A 766 -1.52 8.09 -7.79
N THR A 767 -1.92 8.24 -9.06
CA THR A 767 -1.65 7.26 -10.13
C THR A 767 -0.16 7.22 -10.48
N ASP A 768 0.26 6.20 -11.23
CA ASP A 768 1.64 6.04 -11.68
C ASP A 768 2.18 7.33 -12.34
N PRO A 769 3.47 7.66 -12.17
CA PRO A 769 4.04 8.93 -12.62
C PRO A 769 4.36 8.95 -14.13
N ASP A 770 3.61 8.24 -14.97
CA ASP A 770 3.80 8.21 -16.43
C ASP A 770 2.60 8.84 -17.18
N SER A 771 2.70 8.98 -18.51
CA SER A 771 1.62 9.55 -19.34
C SER A 771 0.29 8.80 -19.20
N GLU A 772 0.34 7.49 -18.91
CA GLU A 772 -0.85 6.64 -18.79
C GLU A 772 -1.56 6.91 -17.46
N GLY A 773 -0.81 6.95 -16.36
CA GLY A 773 -1.27 7.36 -15.05
C GLY A 773 -1.78 8.80 -15.04
N GLU A 774 -1.17 9.70 -15.82
CA GLU A 774 -1.66 11.08 -15.96
C GLU A 774 -3.01 11.14 -16.68
N LYS A 775 -3.23 10.33 -17.73
CA LYS A 775 -4.55 10.22 -18.34
C LYS A 775 -5.59 9.63 -17.38
N ILE A 776 -5.25 8.59 -16.62
CA ILE A 776 -6.18 8.03 -15.62
C ILE A 776 -6.55 9.11 -14.59
N ALA A 777 -5.57 9.93 -14.18
CA ALA A 777 -5.81 11.04 -13.27
C ALA A 777 -6.73 12.10 -13.90
N TRP A 778 -6.51 12.46 -15.17
CA TRP A 778 -7.39 13.37 -15.89
C TRP A 778 -8.82 12.84 -16.01
N ASP A 779 -9.01 11.56 -16.35
CA ASP A 779 -10.34 10.93 -16.38
C ASP A 779 -11.05 11.06 -15.03
N LEU A 780 -10.32 10.80 -13.94
CA LEU A 780 -10.83 10.93 -12.57
C LEU A 780 -11.19 12.37 -12.25
N VAL A 781 -10.37 13.35 -12.63
CA VAL A 781 -10.71 14.78 -12.47
C VAL A 781 -12.03 15.05 -13.17
N MET A 782 -12.16 14.73 -14.46
CA MET A 782 -13.41 14.98 -15.21
C MET A 782 -14.63 14.31 -14.54
N LEU A 783 -14.47 13.08 -14.04
CA LEU A 783 -15.58 12.32 -13.45
C LEU A 783 -15.98 12.78 -12.02
N LEU A 784 -15.09 13.49 -11.32
CA LEU A 784 -15.25 13.90 -9.92
C LEU A 784 -15.43 15.41 -9.72
N SER A 785 -14.98 16.25 -10.66
CA SER A 785 -15.11 17.71 -10.61
C SER A 785 -16.54 18.21 -10.30
N PRO A 786 -17.63 17.59 -10.81
CA PRO A 786 -19.00 17.99 -10.44
C PRO A 786 -19.40 17.75 -8.99
N PHE A 787 -18.57 17.07 -8.19
CA PHE A 787 -18.82 16.75 -6.78
C PHE A 787 -17.81 17.45 -5.87
N THR A 788 -16.56 17.58 -6.33
CA THR A 788 -15.48 18.27 -5.62
C THR A 788 -14.54 18.89 -6.65
N PRO A 789 -14.49 20.23 -6.80
CA PRO A 789 -13.63 20.86 -7.80
C PRO A 789 -12.15 20.92 -7.40
N ASN A 790 -11.84 20.88 -6.09
CA ASN A 790 -10.46 20.91 -5.61
C ASN A 790 -9.83 19.50 -5.69
N ILE A 791 -9.30 19.18 -6.87
CA ILE A 791 -8.62 17.93 -7.15
C ILE A 791 -7.16 18.20 -7.52
N LYS A 792 -6.23 17.56 -6.82
CA LYS A 792 -4.79 17.70 -7.01
C LYS A 792 -4.14 16.39 -7.43
N ARG A 793 -2.99 16.49 -8.10
CA ARG A 793 -2.17 15.40 -8.59
C ARG A 793 -0.93 15.26 -7.69
N VAL A 794 -0.68 14.06 -7.18
CA VAL A 794 0.51 13.74 -6.37
C VAL A 794 1.35 12.70 -7.11
N ARG A 795 2.63 13.00 -7.37
CA ARG A 795 3.54 12.11 -8.11
C ARG A 795 4.65 11.64 -7.17
N PHE A 796 4.81 10.33 -7.06
CA PHE A 796 5.89 9.71 -6.29
C PHE A 796 6.49 8.55 -7.10
N HIS A 797 7.82 8.44 -7.07
CA HIS A 797 8.58 7.43 -7.83
C HIS A 797 8.88 6.17 -7.02
N GLU A 798 8.54 6.17 -5.73
CA GLU A 798 8.60 5.03 -4.84
C GLU A 798 7.42 5.08 -3.86
N VAL A 799 6.94 3.89 -3.46
CA VAL A 799 5.86 3.79 -2.47
C VAL A 799 6.52 3.69 -1.09
N THR A 800 6.94 4.83 -0.53
CA THR A 800 7.53 4.94 0.82
C THR A 800 6.80 6.01 1.64
N PRO A 801 6.83 5.97 2.98
CA PRO A 801 6.18 6.99 3.81
C PRO A 801 6.66 8.41 3.45
N ASN A 802 7.97 8.61 3.29
CA ASN A 802 8.57 9.91 2.97
C ASN A 802 8.15 10.41 1.59
N ALA A 803 8.22 9.56 0.56
CA ALA A 803 7.85 9.95 -0.80
C ALA A 803 6.35 10.30 -0.92
N VAL A 804 5.47 9.61 -0.18
CA VAL A 804 4.05 9.94 -0.14
C VAL A 804 3.82 11.29 0.55
N LEU A 805 4.50 11.56 1.66
CA LEU A 805 4.40 12.84 2.37
C LEU A 805 4.90 14.01 1.52
N GLU A 806 6.06 13.85 0.88
CA GLU A 806 6.63 14.84 -0.02
C GLU A 806 5.70 15.12 -1.22
N ALA A 807 5.15 14.07 -1.83
CA ALA A 807 4.23 14.20 -2.95
C ALA A 807 2.91 14.89 -2.57
N ILE A 808 2.42 14.70 -1.34
CA ILE A 808 1.24 15.42 -0.82
C ILE A 808 1.57 16.90 -0.60
N ASN A 809 2.75 17.21 -0.04
CA ASN A 809 3.17 18.59 0.20
C ASN A 809 3.43 19.36 -1.11
N ASN A 810 3.91 18.66 -2.14
CA ASN A 810 4.21 19.20 -3.47
C ASN A 810 3.11 18.87 -4.50
N ALA A 811 1.86 18.73 -4.04
CA ALA A 811 0.75 18.41 -4.93
C ALA A 811 0.55 19.50 -5.99
N SER A 812 0.36 19.10 -7.25
CA SER A 812 0.22 20.01 -8.39
C SER A 812 -1.10 19.79 -9.11
N ASP A 813 -1.33 20.52 -10.20
CA ASP A 813 -2.41 20.21 -11.13
C ASP A 813 -2.00 19.11 -12.13
N ILE A 814 -2.97 18.65 -12.93
CA ILE A 814 -2.77 17.68 -14.00
C ILE A 814 -1.94 18.29 -15.12
N ASN A 815 -0.96 17.54 -15.62
CA ASN A 815 -0.19 17.94 -16.80
C ASN A 815 -0.95 17.57 -18.09
N LEU A 816 -1.60 18.57 -18.69
CA LEU A 816 -2.37 18.39 -19.93
C LEU A 816 -1.53 17.97 -21.14
N ASN A 817 -0.23 18.26 -21.16
CA ASN A 817 0.67 17.83 -22.24
C ASN A 817 0.85 16.31 -22.23
N MET A 818 1.06 15.72 -21.04
CA MET A 818 1.11 14.27 -20.87
C MET A 818 -0.23 13.59 -21.21
N VAL A 819 -1.35 14.21 -20.84
CA VAL A 819 -2.70 13.71 -21.18
C VAL A 819 -2.92 13.71 -22.68
N THR A 820 -2.66 14.83 -23.36
CA THR A 820 -2.85 14.95 -24.80
C THR A 820 -1.94 14.00 -25.56
N ALA A 821 -0.68 13.83 -25.16
CA ALA A 821 0.21 12.82 -25.74
C ALA A 821 -0.34 11.39 -25.59
N GLN A 822 -0.92 11.05 -24.43
CA GLN A 822 -1.59 9.77 -24.24
C GLN A 822 -2.80 9.62 -25.16
N ILE A 823 -3.62 10.67 -25.30
CA ILE A 823 -4.79 10.69 -26.19
C ILE A 823 -4.36 10.47 -27.64
N VAL A 824 -3.35 11.21 -28.13
CA VAL A 824 -2.82 11.06 -29.50
C VAL A 824 -2.33 9.64 -29.73
N ARG A 825 -1.56 9.09 -28.78
CA ARG A 825 -1.07 7.71 -28.82
C ARG A 825 -2.23 6.71 -28.91
N ARG A 826 -3.28 6.90 -28.11
CA ARG A 826 -4.47 6.03 -28.11
C ARG A 826 -5.28 6.15 -29.42
N ILE A 827 -5.35 7.35 -30.01
CA ILE A 827 -5.99 7.60 -31.30
C ILE A 827 -5.21 6.93 -32.44
N ASP A 828 -3.89 7.05 -32.47
CA ASP A 828 -3.05 6.38 -33.49
C ASP A 828 -3.20 4.85 -33.41
N ASP A 829 -3.06 4.28 -32.20
CA ASP A 829 -3.28 2.85 -31.96
C ASP A 829 -4.67 2.39 -32.43
N ARG A 830 -5.70 3.21 -32.21
CA ARG A 830 -7.08 2.93 -32.63
C ARG A 830 -7.20 2.95 -34.15
N TRP A 831 -6.76 4.03 -34.81
CA TRP A 831 -6.94 4.21 -36.24
C TRP A 831 -6.08 3.25 -37.06
N VAL A 832 -4.78 3.17 -36.76
CA VAL A 832 -3.86 2.27 -37.47
C VAL A 832 -4.22 0.82 -37.15
N GLY A 833 -4.44 0.48 -35.87
CA GLY A 833 -4.77 -0.88 -35.47
C GLY A 833 -6.05 -1.40 -36.12
N TYR A 834 -7.16 -0.66 -36.05
CA TYR A 834 -8.41 -1.09 -36.70
C TYR A 834 -8.34 -1.02 -38.21
N GLY A 835 -7.68 -0.01 -38.78
CA GLY A 835 -7.50 0.14 -40.22
C GLY A 835 -6.74 -1.04 -40.82
N LEU A 836 -5.59 -1.40 -40.25
CA LEU A 836 -4.80 -2.55 -40.68
C LEU A 836 -5.53 -3.87 -40.45
N THR A 837 -6.19 -4.01 -39.30
CA THR A 837 -6.98 -5.22 -39.01
C THR A 837 -8.07 -5.42 -40.05
N GLU A 838 -8.76 -4.35 -40.46
CA GLU A 838 -9.78 -4.42 -41.50
C GLU A 838 -9.20 -4.80 -42.87
N LEU A 839 -8.11 -4.14 -43.28
CA LEU A 839 -7.37 -4.42 -44.52
C LEU A 839 -6.96 -5.90 -44.61
N LEU A 840 -6.30 -6.42 -43.57
CA LEU A 840 -5.81 -7.79 -43.53
C LEU A 840 -6.94 -8.82 -43.43
N THR A 841 -8.02 -8.50 -42.70
CA THR A 841 -9.17 -9.40 -42.57
C THR A 841 -9.92 -9.54 -43.89
N LYS A 842 -10.05 -8.47 -44.69
CA LYS A 842 -10.62 -8.55 -46.05
C LYS A 842 -9.76 -9.40 -46.98
N ASN A 843 -8.44 -9.29 -46.84
CA ASN A 843 -7.45 -10.06 -47.61
C ASN A 843 -7.07 -11.40 -46.97
N LYS A 844 -7.88 -11.93 -46.03
CA LYS A 844 -7.54 -13.11 -45.24
C LYS A 844 -7.15 -14.33 -46.06
N ARG A 845 -7.70 -14.51 -47.27
CA ARG A 845 -7.36 -15.62 -48.19
C ARG A 845 -5.92 -15.53 -48.72
N LYS A 846 -5.38 -14.32 -48.88
CA LYS A 846 -3.99 -14.08 -49.32
C LYS A 846 -3.00 -14.14 -48.16
N VAL A 847 -3.41 -13.68 -46.97
CA VAL A 847 -2.50 -13.55 -45.81
C VAL A 847 -2.52 -14.73 -44.85
N LEU A 848 -3.64 -15.45 -44.74
CA LEU A 848 -3.72 -16.65 -43.90
C LEU A 848 -3.32 -17.88 -44.71
N THR A 849 -2.62 -18.78 -44.04
CA THR A 849 -2.30 -20.11 -44.59
C THR A 849 -3.56 -20.96 -44.70
N HIS A 850 -3.62 -21.83 -45.72
CA HIS A 850 -4.71 -22.79 -45.92
C HIS A 850 -5.02 -23.57 -44.63
N GLY A 851 -6.30 -23.64 -44.25
CA GLY A 851 -6.77 -24.31 -43.03
C GLY A 851 -6.83 -23.44 -41.76
N VAL A 852 -6.34 -22.20 -41.78
CA VAL A 852 -6.46 -21.27 -40.64
C VAL A 852 -7.68 -20.37 -40.81
N GLU A 853 -8.80 -20.74 -40.20
CA GLU A 853 -9.98 -19.87 -40.15
C GLU A 853 -9.85 -18.84 -39.02
N ARG A 854 -9.82 -17.55 -39.38
CA ARG A 854 -9.89 -16.45 -38.42
C ARG A 854 -10.96 -15.45 -38.80
N LEU A 855 -11.71 -15.02 -37.79
CA LEU A 855 -12.69 -13.94 -37.92
C LEU A 855 -12.02 -12.57 -38.14
N ARG A 856 -10.81 -12.35 -37.59
CA ARG A 856 -10.04 -11.10 -37.69
C ARG A 856 -8.54 -11.38 -37.71
N VAL A 857 -7.77 -10.50 -38.37
CA VAL A 857 -6.30 -10.55 -38.44
C VAL A 857 -5.72 -9.27 -37.80
N PRO A 858 -5.52 -9.26 -36.47
CA PRO A 858 -5.13 -8.04 -35.74
C PRO A 858 -3.65 -7.71 -35.84
N VAL A 859 -3.31 -6.50 -36.30
CA VAL A 859 -1.94 -5.98 -36.38
C VAL A 859 -1.90 -4.54 -35.91
N GLY A 860 -0.85 -4.15 -35.19
CA GLY A 860 -0.58 -2.76 -34.78
C GLY A 860 0.77 -2.27 -35.30
N ARG A 861 0.98 -0.95 -35.24
CA ARG A 861 2.18 -0.26 -35.75
C ARG A 861 3.47 -0.85 -35.18
N VAL A 862 3.60 -0.90 -33.86
CA VAL A 862 4.79 -1.41 -33.15
C VAL A 862 4.99 -2.92 -33.34
N GLN A 863 3.92 -3.68 -33.55
CA GLN A 863 3.99 -5.14 -33.70
C GLN A 863 4.70 -5.56 -34.99
N LEU A 864 4.55 -4.79 -36.06
CA LEU A 864 5.06 -5.16 -37.38
C LEU A 864 6.60 -5.12 -37.46
N PRO A 865 7.30 -4.05 -37.03
CA PRO A 865 8.75 -4.06 -36.93
C PRO A 865 9.31 -5.17 -36.04
N THR A 866 8.68 -5.40 -34.88
CA THR A 866 9.10 -6.44 -33.94
C THR A 866 8.95 -7.84 -34.55
N LEU A 867 7.86 -8.09 -35.29
CA LEU A 867 7.68 -9.33 -36.06
C LEU A 867 8.75 -9.47 -37.15
N GLY A 868 9.06 -8.39 -37.86
CA GLY A 868 10.12 -8.33 -38.87
C GLY A 868 11.49 -8.72 -38.32
N TYR A 869 11.86 -8.22 -37.13
CA TYR A 869 13.09 -8.60 -36.45
C TYR A 869 13.16 -10.11 -36.16
N VAL A 870 12.08 -10.69 -35.63
CA VAL A 870 12.02 -12.12 -35.32
C VAL A 870 12.11 -12.97 -36.60
N ILE A 871 11.49 -12.52 -37.70
CA ILE A 871 11.60 -13.16 -39.01
C ILE A 871 13.04 -13.12 -39.53
N LYS A 872 13.64 -11.93 -39.55
CA LYS A 872 15.03 -11.73 -39.97
C LYS A 872 15.99 -12.61 -39.19
N LYS A 873 15.87 -12.65 -37.86
CA LYS A 873 16.70 -13.54 -37.03
C LYS A 873 16.45 -15.02 -37.31
N SER A 874 15.23 -15.42 -37.62
CA SER A 874 14.93 -16.80 -38.03
C SER A 874 15.55 -17.15 -39.38
N GLU A 875 15.70 -16.20 -40.29
CA GLU A 875 16.35 -16.39 -41.60
C GLU A 875 17.87 -16.44 -41.47
N GLU A 876 18.47 -15.51 -40.71
CA GLU A 876 19.88 -15.53 -40.32
C GLU A 876 20.25 -16.85 -39.63
N PHE A 877 19.39 -17.32 -38.72
CA PHE A 877 19.58 -18.61 -38.04
C PHE A 877 19.70 -19.78 -39.05
N LYS A 878 18.88 -19.76 -40.11
CA LYS A 878 18.89 -20.80 -41.16
C LYS A 878 20.07 -20.67 -42.11
N ALA A 879 20.49 -19.45 -42.44
CA ALA A 879 21.60 -19.18 -43.35
C ALA A 879 22.95 -19.48 -42.70
N ASN A 880 23.13 -19.13 -41.42
CA ASN A 880 24.40 -19.18 -40.70
C ASN A 880 24.59 -20.48 -39.90
N LYS A 881 24.17 -21.61 -40.47
CA LYS A 881 24.34 -22.91 -39.82
C LYS A 881 25.81 -23.29 -39.72
N VAL A 882 26.18 -23.84 -38.56
CA VAL A 882 27.51 -24.37 -38.27
C VAL A 882 27.42 -25.74 -37.62
N ARG A 883 28.41 -26.58 -37.88
CA ARG A 883 28.67 -27.83 -37.18
C ARG A 883 29.48 -27.48 -35.93
N ARG A 884 28.90 -27.67 -34.74
CA ARG A 884 29.53 -27.35 -33.45
C ARG A 884 29.92 -28.64 -32.73
N PHE A 885 31.18 -28.74 -32.36
CA PHE A 885 31.73 -29.82 -31.54
C PHE A 885 32.04 -29.23 -30.17
N ARG A 886 31.29 -29.64 -29.14
CA ARG A 886 31.56 -29.28 -27.75
C ARG A 886 32.38 -30.39 -27.12
N LEU A 887 33.63 -30.08 -26.82
CA LEU A 887 34.58 -30.97 -26.17
C LEU A 887 34.59 -30.63 -24.68
N THR A 888 34.14 -31.56 -23.84
CA THR A 888 34.42 -31.49 -22.40
C THR A 888 35.81 -32.06 -22.21
N CYS A 889 36.72 -31.25 -21.68
CA CYS A 889 38.11 -31.61 -21.49
C CYS A 889 38.45 -31.61 -19.99
N ASP A 890 39.24 -32.57 -19.54
CA ASP A 890 39.80 -32.58 -18.19
C ASP A 890 40.90 -31.52 -18.08
N ALA A 891 40.73 -30.59 -17.15
CA ALA A 891 41.67 -29.51 -16.86
C ALA A 891 42.51 -29.77 -15.60
N GLY A 892 42.37 -30.96 -15.00
CA GLY A 892 43.08 -31.36 -13.78
C GLY A 892 42.34 -30.95 -12.50
N GLY A 893 42.64 -31.65 -11.39
CA GLY A 893 42.06 -31.36 -10.07
C GLY A 893 40.53 -31.53 -9.98
N GLY A 894 39.95 -32.40 -10.82
CA GLY A 894 38.51 -32.63 -10.89
C GLY A 894 37.71 -31.54 -11.62
N ARG A 895 38.38 -30.59 -12.30
CA ARG A 895 37.73 -29.50 -13.04
C ARG A 895 37.67 -29.82 -14.54
N THR A 896 36.56 -29.49 -15.18
CA THR A 896 36.37 -29.68 -16.63
C THR A 896 36.21 -28.34 -17.35
N LEU A 897 36.85 -28.22 -18.51
CA LEU A 897 36.71 -27.09 -19.42
C LEU A 897 35.88 -27.51 -20.64
N THR A 898 34.86 -26.74 -20.99
CA THR A 898 34.14 -26.94 -22.26
C THR A 898 34.76 -26.09 -23.37
N VAL A 899 35.35 -26.74 -24.36
CA VAL A 899 35.89 -26.11 -25.57
C VAL A 899 34.89 -26.27 -26.71
N SER A 900 34.55 -25.18 -27.40
CA SER A 900 33.64 -25.23 -28.55
C SER A 900 34.40 -24.99 -29.85
N LEU A 901 34.37 -25.97 -30.75
CA LEU A 901 34.85 -25.85 -32.12
C LEU A 901 33.65 -25.65 -33.03
N THR A 902 33.75 -24.71 -33.97
CA THR A 902 32.69 -24.42 -34.94
C THR A 902 33.24 -24.42 -36.35
N VAL A 903 32.59 -25.18 -37.23
CA VAL A 903 32.93 -25.26 -38.66
C VAL A 903 31.68 -24.87 -39.47
N PRO A 904 31.80 -24.05 -40.55
CA PRO A 904 30.71 -23.80 -41.49
C PRO A 904 29.97 -25.07 -41.91
N PHE A 905 28.64 -25.05 -41.91
CA PHE A 905 27.84 -26.27 -42.12
C PHE A 905 28.13 -26.99 -43.45
N LYS A 906 28.42 -26.22 -44.52
CA LYS A 906 28.70 -26.72 -45.86
C LYS A 906 30.14 -27.23 -46.07
N GLN A 907 31.06 -26.94 -45.15
CA GLN A 907 32.48 -27.27 -45.32
C GLN A 907 32.79 -28.76 -45.06
N LEU A 908 31.99 -29.42 -44.23
CA LEU A 908 32.12 -30.85 -43.95
C LEU A 908 30.83 -31.56 -44.36
N ASP A 909 30.94 -32.75 -44.96
CA ASP A 909 29.81 -33.62 -45.23
C ASP A 909 29.45 -34.52 -44.02
N ALA A 910 28.50 -35.45 -44.19
CA ALA A 910 28.11 -36.37 -43.11
C ALA A 910 29.20 -37.41 -42.76
N LYS A 911 29.95 -37.90 -43.76
CA LYS A 911 31.02 -38.89 -43.58
C LYS A 911 32.23 -38.27 -42.89
N GLN A 912 32.65 -37.09 -43.35
CA GLN A 912 33.75 -36.31 -42.78
C GLN A 912 33.49 -35.92 -41.33
N VAL A 913 32.24 -35.62 -40.96
CA VAL A 913 31.90 -35.38 -39.55
C VAL A 913 31.97 -36.64 -38.71
N LYS A 914 31.58 -37.80 -39.22
CA LYS A 914 31.75 -39.06 -38.48
C LYS A 914 33.23 -39.30 -38.17
N VAL A 915 34.09 -39.18 -39.18
CA VAL A 915 35.55 -39.33 -39.04
C VAL A 915 36.13 -38.32 -38.05
N LEU A 916 35.74 -37.04 -38.16
CA LEU A 916 36.23 -36.01 -37.25
C LEU A 916 35.77 -36.25 -35.80
N ARG A 917 34.54 -36.76 -35.58
CA ARG A 917 34.07 -37.13 -34.24
C ARG A 917 34.88 -38.27 -33.64
N GLU A 918 35.20 -39.29 -34.43
CA GLU A 918 36.04 -40.41 -33.98
C GLU A 918 37.43 -39.92 -33.58
N ARG A 919 38.05 -39.05 -34.39
CA ARG A 919 39.37 -38.46 -34.08
C ARG A 919 39.36 -37.56 -32.85
N LEU A 920 38.33 -36.73 -32.70
CA LEU A 920 38.20 -35.84 -31.54
C LEU A 920 37.91 -36.59 -30.24
N THR A 921 37.35 -37.79 -30.30
CA THR A 921 37.03 -38.61 -29.12
C THR A 921 38.32 -39.17 -28.53
N GLY A 922 38.69 -38.74 -27.32
CA GLY A 922 39.92 -39.16 -26.66
C GLY A 922 41.18 -38.41 -27.10
N SER A 923 41.06 -37.43 -28.01
CA SER A 923 42.14 -36.51 -28.40
C SER A 923 42.55 -35.59 -27.25
N ALA A 924 43.69 -34.90 -27.42
CA ALA A 924 44.16 -33.87 -26.51
C ALA A 924 44.03 -32.48 -27.14
N VAL A 925 43.37 -31.56 -26.44
CA VAL A 925 43.35 -30.14 -26.79
C VAL A 925 44.60 -29.48 -26.23
N ILE A 926 45.44 -28.92 -27.09
CA ILE A 926 46.71 -28.30 -26.72
C ILE A 926 46.52 -26.79 -26.61
N VAL A 927 46.93 -26.22 -25.48
CA VAL A 927 47.00 -24.76 -25.29
C VAL A 927 48.27 -24.22 -25.95
N THR A 928 48.14 -23.50 -27.06
CA THR A 928 49.28 -23.03 -27.86
C THR A 928 49.84 -21.70 -27.36
N THR A 929 48.96 -20.73 -27.06
CA THR A 929 49.34 -19.43 -26.51
C THR A 929 48.42 -19.02 -25.38
N VAL A 930 48.98 -18.30 -24.39
CA VAL A 930 48.24 -17.72 -23.27
C VAL A 930 48.66 -16.27 -23.09
N GLU A 931 47.69 -15.36 -23.14
CA GLU A 931 47.86 -13.94 -22.84
C GLU A 931 47.05 -13.60 -21.59
N LYS A 932 47.66 -12.87 -20.64
CA LYS A 932 47.00 -12.37 -19.43
C LYS A 932 47.06 -10.86 -19.40
N GLU A 933 45.94 -10.24 -19.06
CA GLU A 933 45.80 -8.79 -18.99
C GLU A 933 45.03 -8.42 -17.72
N LYS A 934 45.52 -7.41 -16.99
CA LYS A 934 44.79 -6.79 -15.89
C LYS A 934 43.80 -5.79 -16.48
N VAL A 935 42.51 -6.03 -16.25
CA VAL A 935 41.43 -5.21 -16.78
C VAL A 935 40.68 -4.57 -15.62
N GLU A 936 40.71 -3.25 -15.55
CA GLU A 936 39.80 -2.52 -14.67
C GLU A 936 38.39 -2.60 -15.26
N VAL A 937 37.49 -3.23 -14.52
CA VAL A 937 36.09 -3.36 -14.90
C VAL A 937 35.28 -2.38 -14.07
N LYS A 938 34.60 -1.46 -14.77
CA LYS A 938 33.65 -0.56 -14.13
C LYS A 938 32.35 -1.30 -13.81
N PRO A 939 31.71 -1.00 -12.67
CA PRO A 939 30.40 -1.55 -12.41
C PRO A 939 29.41 -1.07 -13.46
N PRO A 940 28.43 -1.91 -13.80
CA PRO A 940 27.41 -1.51 -14.72
C PRO A 940 26.42 -0.50 -14.10
N PRO A 941 25.70 0.29 -14.91
CA PRO A 941 24.68 1.19 -14.41
C PRO A 941 23.53 0.40 -13.74
N PRO A 942 22.76 1.06 -12.86
CA PRO A 942 21.55 0.47 -12.30
C PRO A 942 20.52 0.16 -13.39
N TYR A 943 19.54 -0.67 -13.07
CA TYR A 943 18.61 -1.18 -14.08
C TYR A 943 17.66 -0.11 -14.62
N THR A 944 17.49 -0.10 -15.94
CA THR A 944 16.31 0.42 -16.66
C THR A 944 15.35 -0.74 -16.96
N THR A 945 14.13 -0.46 -17.43
CA THR A 945 13.15 -1.50 -17.77
C THR A 945 13.66 -2.49 -18.81
N ASP A 946 14.28 -2.01 -19.89
CA ASP A 946 14.83 -2.87 -20.93
C ASP A 946 15.95 -3.77 -20.41
N ALA A 947 16.88 -3.21 -19.61
CA ALA A 947 18.01 -3.95 -19.07
C ALA A 947 17.58 -5.06 -18.09
N ILE A 948 16.61 -4.80 -17.20
CA ILE A 948 16.10 -5.84 -16.29
C ILE A 948 15.32 -6.92 -17.04
N LEU A 949 14.54 -6.54 -18.07
CA LEU A 949 13.80 -7.50 -18.88
C LEU A 949 14.74 -8.40 -19.68
N GLU A 950 15.82 -7.85 -20.22
CA GLU A 950 16.86 -8.61 -20.92
C GLU A 950 17.58 -9.57 -19.98
N ASP A 951 18.16 -9.06 -18.89
CA ASP A 951 18.99 -9.85 -17.99
C ASP A 951 18.17 -10.91 -17.24
N ALA A 952 16.97 -10.59 -16.76
CA ALA A 952 16.12 -11.55 -16.05
C ALA A 952 15.54 -12.61 -17.00
N SER A 953 15.19 -12.25 -18.26
CA SER A 953 14.77 -13.24 -19.25
C SER A 953 15.91 -14.19 -19.62
N ARG A 954 17.13 -13.67 -19.76
CA ARG A 954 18.34 -14.47 -20.02
C ARG A 954 18.69 -15.38 -18.84
N SER A 955 18.68 -14.84 -17.62
CA SER A 955 19.16 -15.53 -16.42
C SER A 955 18.15 -16.54 -15.88
N PHE A 956 16.85 -16.23 -15.95
CA PHE A 956 15.80 -17.05 -15.35
C PHE A 956 14.96 -17.82 -16.38
N GLY A 957 15.07 -17.49 -17.68
CA GLY A 957 14.24 -18.09 -18.72
C GLY A 957 12.78 -17.67 -18.68
N TRP A 958 12.43 -16.63 -17.93
CA TRP A 958 11.06 -16.13 -17.80
C TRP A 958 10.63 -15.30 -19.00
N SER A 959 9.32 -15.26 -19.24
CA SER A 959 8.73 -14.32 -20.21
C SER A 959 8.82 -12.88 -19.70
N VAL A 960 8.94 -11.91 -20.61
CA VAL A 960 9.00 -10.49 -20.23
C VAL A 960 7.70 -10.03 -19.59
N GLY A 961 6.55 -10.62 -19.96
CA GLY A 961 5.26 -10.36 -19.30
C GLY A 961 5.24 -10.84 -17.85
N GLU A 962 5.85 -12.00 -17.57
CA GLU A 962 6.01 -12.51 -16.21
C GLU A 962 6.91 -11.62 -15.34
N ILE A 963 8.02 -11.13 -15.92
CA ILE A 963 8.96 -10.24 -15.23
C ILE A 963 8.29 -8.90 -14.91
N MET A 964 7.60 -8.27 -15.88
CA MET A 964 6.90 -7.00 -15.68
C MET A 964 5.85 -7.08 -14.58
N ARG A 965 5.07 -8.17 -14.51
CA ARG A 965 4.10 -8.36 -13.41
C ARG A 965 4.78 -8.38 -12.05
N ARG A 966 5.90 -9.08 -11.91
CA ARG A 966 6.65 -9.15 -10.64
C ARG A 966 7.31 -7.83 -10.27
N LEU A 967 7.78 -7.06 -11.25
CA LEU A 967 8.26 -5.70 -11.02
C LEU A 967 7.14 -4.79 -10.50
N GLN A 968 5.95 -4.88 -11.08
CA GLN A 968 4.76 -4.17 -10.58
C GLN A 968 4.47 -4.57 -9.12
N ASP A 969 4.45 -5.87 -8.82
CA ASP A 969 4.18 -6.38 -7.47
C ASP A 969 5.21 -5.87 -6.44
N LEU A 970 6.51 -5.86 -6.79
CA LEU A 970 7.58 -5.32 -5.93
C LEU A 970 7.46 -3.80 -5.73
N PHE A 971 7.10 -3.04 -6.78
CA PHE A 971 6.88 -1.60 -6.70
C PHE A 971 5.67 -1.25 -5.82
N GLU A 972 4.54 -1.96 -5.98
CA GLU A 972 3.32 -1.74 -5.18
C GLU A 972 3.48 -2.14 -3.71
N ALA A 973 4.36 -3.10 -3.42
CA ALA A 973 4.79 -3.44 -2.07
C ALA A 973 5.78 -2.41 -1.49
N GLY A 974 6.21 -1.41 -2.28
CA GLY A 974 7.13 -0.37 -1.87
C GLY A 974 8.55 -0.88 -1.63
N LEU A 975 8.98 -1.92 -2.35
CA LEU A 975 10.31 -2.54 -2.22
C LEU A 975 11.31 -2.07 -3.27
N ILE A 976 10.83 -1.59 -4.41
CA ILE A 976 11.62 -0.98 -5.48
C ILE A 976 11.02 0.35 -5.93
N THR A 977 11.82 1.16 -6.61
CA THR A 977 11.36 2.36 -7.35
C THR A 977 10.51 1.99 -8.57
N TYR A 978 9.92 2.99 -9.21
CA TYR A 978 9.05 2.81 -10.37
C TYR A 978 9.75 2.07 -11.51
N HIS A 979 9.19 0.93 -11.89
CA HIS A 979 9.86 -0.05 -12.77
C HIS A 979 9.71 0.24 -14.27
N ARG A 980 8.92 1.24 -14.68
CA ARG A 980 8.74 1.66 -16.08
C ARG A 980 9.56 2.93 -16.34
N THR A 981 10.87 2.75 -16.42
CA THR A 981 11.86 3.82 -16.52
C THR A 981 12.91 3.46 -17.56
N ASP A 982 13.34 4.45 -18.31
CA ASP A 982 14.49 4.34 -19.20
C ASP A 982 15.68 5.22 -18.76
N HIS A 983 15.60 5.76 -17.55
CA HIS A 983 16.66 6.56 -16.93
C HIS A 983 17.52 5.71 -15.99
N THR A 984 18.83 5.98 -16.01
CA THR A 984 19.81 5.35 -15.09
C THR A 984 20.09 6.18 -13.85
N HIS A 985 19.40 7.33 -13.70
CA HIS A 985 19.62 8.26 -12.60
C HIS A 985 19.35 7.66 -11.22
N VAL A 986 20.15 8.08 -10.25
CA VAL A 986 20.10 7.69 -8.83
C VAL A 986 20.05 8.97 -8.00
N SER A 987 18.96 9.10 -7.24
CA SER A 987 18.71 10.19 -6.31
C SER A 987 19.65 10.13 -5.10
N SER A 988 19.75 11.24 -4.37
CA SER A 988 20.48 11.29 -3.09
C SER A 988 19.95 10.26 -2.08
N ALA A 989 18.63 10.02 -2.06
CA ALA A 989 18.02 8.97 -1.22
C ALA A 989 18.49 7.57 -1.62
N GLY A 990 18.62 7.29 -2.92
CA GLY A 990 19.19 6.05 -3.43
C GLY A 990 20.65 5.86 -3.00
N ILE A 991 21.48 6.88 -3.18
CA ILE A 991 22.89 6.85 -2.76
C ILE A 991 23.02 6.54 -1.26
N GLU A 992 22.17 7.15 -0.45
CA GLU A 992 22.12 6.92 0.99
C GLU A 992 21.74 5.48 1.35
N ILE A 993 20.77 4.88 0.64
CA ILE A 993 20.41 3.45 0.81
C ILE A 993 21.63 2.55 0.56
N ALA A 994 22.39 2.80 -0.50
CA ALA A 994 23.61 2.04 -0.78
C ALA A 994 24.65 2.24 0.32
N ARG A 995 24.89 3.48 0.74
CA ARG A 995 25.82 3.82 1.83
C ARG A 995 25.50 3.05 3.11
N VAL A 996 24.25 3.11 3.57
CA VAL A 996 23.77 2.45 4.80
C VAL A 996 23.93 0.93 4.71
N TYR A 997 23.64 0.33 3.55
CA TYR A 997 23.84 -1.11 3.34
C TYR A 997 25.31 -1.52 3.37
N LEU A 998 26.18 -0.78 2.68
CA LEU A 998 27.61 -1.08 2.65
C LEU A 998 28.23 -0.93 4.05
N GLU A 999 27.83 0.11 4.78
CA GLU A 999 28.29 0.38 6.15
C GLU A 999 27.89 -0.73 7.12
N SER A 1000 26.64 -1.20 7.06
CA SER A 1000 26.16 -2.29 7.92
C SER A 1000 26.77 -3.65 7.57
N THR A 1001 27.11 -3.88 6.30
CA THR A 1001 27.62 -5.18 5.82
C THR A 1001 29.13 -5.33 5.99
N TRP A 1002 29.92 -4.29 5.71
CA TRP A 1002 31.39 -4.37 5.68
C TRP A 1002 32.12 -3.52 6.72
N GLY A 1003 31.40 -2.82 7.61
CA GLY A 1003 32.02 -2.03 8.68
C GLY A 1003 33.10 -1.10 8.12
N LYS A 1004 34.29 -1.03 8.73
CA LYS A 1004 35.33 -0.07 8.32
C LYS A 1004 35.76 -0.16 6.83
N GLU A 1005 35.60 -1.33 6.18
CA GLU A 1005 35.95 -1.52 4.76
C GLU A 1005 35.00 -0.80 3.80
N TRP A 1006 33.79 -0.42 4.24
CA TRP A 1006 32.77 0.20 3.38
C TRP A 1006 33.27 1.44 2.66
N LYS A 1007 34.15 2.23 3.31
CA LYS A 1007 34.69 3.49 2.77
C LYS A 1007 35.54 3.29 1.51
N GLN A 1008 36.23 2.14 1.40
CA GLN A 1008 37.05 1.81 0.23
C GLN A 1008 36.18 1.25 -0.91
N LEU A 1009 35.07 0.59 -0.56
CA LEU A 1009 34.15 -0.03 -1.51
C LEU A 1009 33.09 0.93 -2.05
N PHE A 1010 32.75 2.00 -1.31
CA PHE A 1010 31.70 2.93 -1.71
C PHE A 1010 32.22 4.02 -2.63
N GLN A 1011 31.66 4.11 -3.84
CA GLN A 1011 31.89 5.21 -4.77
C GLN A 1011 30.54 5.72 -5.27
N PRO A 1012 29.98 6.78 -4.67
CA PRO A 1012 28.65 7.26 -5.00
C PRO A 1012 28.64 7.76 -6.45
N ARG A 1013 27.66 7.32 -7.24
CA ARG A 1013 27.47 7.72 -8.63
C ARG A 1013 26.01 8.06 -8.86
N LYS A 1014 25.74 9.29 -9.30
CA LYS A 1014 24.39 9.72 -9.69
C LYS A 1014 23.88 8.96 -10.91
N TRP A 1015 24.75 8.67 -11.88
CA TRP A 1015 24.40 8.07 -13.19
C TRP A 1015 23.38 8.92 -13.99
N GLY A 1016 23.58 9.06 -15.31
CA GLY A 1016 22.66 9.83 -16.17
C GLY A 1016 22.41 11.29 -15.74
N GLU A 1017 21.51 11.96 -16.45
CA GLU A 1017 20.98 13.28 -16.07
C GLU A 1017 19.77 13.12 -15.15
N GLU A 1018 19.58 14.13 -14.28
CA GLU A 1018 18.40 14.21 -13.42
C GLU A 1018 17.17 14.45 -14.29
N GLY A 1019 16.16 13.58 -14.16
CA GLY A 1019 14.95 13.61 -14.97
C GLY A 1019 13.73 13.23 -14.16
N ALA A 1020 12.58 13.16 -14.81
CA ALA A 1020 11.31 12.84 -14.17
C ALA A 1020 11.22 11.39 -13.62
N HIS A 1021 12.21 10.54 -13.89
CA HIS A 1021 12.23 9.16 -13.41
C HIS A 1021 13.61 8.76 -12.89
N GLU A 1022 13.62 7.93 -11.86
CA GLU A 1022 14.83 7.27 -11.34
C GLU A 1022 15.00 5.89 -11.99
N CYS A 1023 16.20 5.31 -11.89
CA CYS A 1023 16.45 3.90 -12.19
C CYS A 1023 15.65 2.95 -11.29
N ILE A 1024 15.63 1.66 -11.66
CA ILE A 1024 15.05 0.58 -10.87
C ILE A 1024 16.05 0.16 -9.78
N ARG A 1025 15.74 0.49 -8.53
CA ARG A 1025 16.56 0.18 -7.34
C ARG A 1025 15.69 -0.21 -6.14
N PRO A 1026 16.27 -0.85 -5.11
CA PRO A 1026 15.62 -1.04 -3.81
C PRO A 1026 15.28 0.29 -3.12
N THR A 1027 14.21 0.29 -2.34
CA THR A 1027 13.81 1.42 -1.46
C THR A 1027 14.30 1.27 -0.02
N ARG A 1028 14.92 0.14 0.31
CA ARG A 1028 15.46 -0.18 1.65
C ARG A 1028 16.84 -0.82 1.52
N PRO A 1029 17.73 -0.61 2.51
CA PRO A 1029 19.07 -1.19 2.55
C PRO A 1029 19.05 -2.67 2.98
N LEU A 1030 18.22 -3.50 2.34
CA LEU A 1030 18.03 -4.92 2.68
C LEU A 1030 18.35 -5.78 1.47
N ASN A 1031 19.20 -6.79 1.62
CA ASN A 1031 19.37 -7.80 0.57
C ASN A 1031 18.15 -8.74 0.51
N ALA A 1032 18.10 -9.66 -0.46
CA ALA A 1032 16.93 -10.52 -0.65
C ALA A 1032 16.66 -11.48 0.52
N GLU A 1033 17.70 -11.95 1.20
CA GLU A 1033 17.56 -12.84 2.36
C GLU A 1033 16.97 -12.09 3.56
N GLU A 1034 17.50 -10.90 3.84
CA GLU A 1034 17.03 -10.01 4.89
C GLU A 1034 15.60 -9.56 4.63
N LEU A 1035 15.28 -9.18 3.39
CA LEU A 1035 13.92 -8.84 2.98
C LEU A 1035 12.95 -9.99 3.24
N LYS A 1036 13.30 -11.21 2.81
CA LYS A 1036 12.47 -12.40 3.05
C LYS A 1036 12.23 -12.61 4.54
N ARG A 1037 13.28 -12.45 5.34
CA ARG A 1037 13.25 -12.59 6.80
C ARG A 1037 12.24 -11.64 7.42
N GLN A 1038 12.29 -10.36 7.07
CA GLN A 1038 11.36 -9.34 7.58
C GLN A 1038 9.92 -9.55 7.11
N ILE A 1039 9.70 -10.02 5.88
CA ILE A 1039 8.37 -10.38 5.38
C ILE A 1039 7.79 -11.57 6.16
N ASP A 1040 8.57 -12.64 6.33
CA ASP A 1040 8.12 -13.86 7.01
C ASP A 1040 7.73 -13.62 8.49
N LEU A 1041 8.32 -12.60 9.13
CA LEU A 1041 8.02 -12.18 10.50
C LEU A 1041 6.90 -11.15 10.63
N LEU A 1042 6.40 -10.66 9.50
CA LEU A 1042 5.38 -9.60 9.40
C LEU A 1042 5.88 -8.24 9.92
N GLU A 1043 7.19 -7.98 9.80
CA GLU A 1043 7.78 -6.66 10.02
C GLU A 1043 7.49 -5.75 8.82
N ILE A 1044 7.56 -6.29 7.60
CA ILE A 1044 7.07 -5.66 6.37
C ILE A 1044 5.69 -6.22 6.04
N GLN A 1045 4.64 -5.53 6.49
CA GLN A 1045 3.26 -5.96 6.27
C GLN A 1045 2.77 -5.68 4.84
N GLY A 1046 1.94 -6.58 4.32
CA GLY A 1046 1.32 -6.43 3.00
C GLY A 1046 2.16 -6.97 1.84
N ALA A 1047 3.35 -7.53 2.12
CA ALA A 1047 4.26 -8.14 1.15
C ALA A 1047 4.25 -9.69 1.21
N GLU A 1048 3.34 -10.30 1.97
CA GLU A 1048 3.33 -11.74 2.25
C GLU A 1048 2.94 -12.59 1.02
N TYR A 1049 2.39 -11.96 -0.03
CA TYR A 1049 2.02 -12.61 -1.28
C TYR A 1049 3.20 -12.76 -2.26
N LEU A 1050 4.37 -12.18 -1.93
CA LEU A 1050 5.55 -12.24 -2.77
C LEU A 1050 6.20 -13.64 -2.69
N ASP A 1051 6.22 -14.33 -3.82
CA ASP A 1051 6.83 -15.66 -3.95
C ASP A 1051 8.37 -15.62 -4.09
N TYR A 1052 9.00 -16.80 -4.11
CA TYR A 1052 10.45 -16.94 -4.32
C TYR A 1052 10.96 -16.30 -5.63
N ARG A 1053 10.14 -16.28 -6.69
CA ARG A 1053 10.52 -15.64 -7.96
C ARG A 1053 10.57 -14.12 -7.82
N HIS A 1054 9.72 -13.50 -7.00
CA HIS A 1054 9.86 -12.07 -6.66
C HIS A 1054 11.18 -11.80 -5.95
N LEU A 1055 11.54 -12.64 -4.96
CA LEU A 1055 12.79 -12.48 -4.21
C LEU A 1055 14.04 -12.65 -5.09
N ARG A 1056 14.02 -13.60 -6.05
CA ARG A 1056 15.12 -13.73 -7.03
C ARG A 1056 15.25 -12.51 -7.93
N LEU A 1057 14.13 -11.94 -8.38
CA LEU A 1057 14.14 -10.73 -9.19
C LEU A 1057 14.64 -9.52 -8.38
N TYR A 1058 14.18 -9.40 -7.14
CA TYR A 1058 14.65 -8.38 -6.20
C TYR A 1058 16.16 -8.52 -5.94
N ASP A 1059 16.68 -9.72 -5.72
CA ASP A 1059 18.12 -9.99 -5.52
C ASP A 1059 18.95 -9.47 -6.71
N GLN A 1060 18.49 -9.75 -7.93
CA GLN A 1060 19.17 -9.27 -9.13
C GLN A 1060 19.18 -7.74 -9.20
N ILE A 1061 18.05 -7.08 -8.91
CA ILE A 1061 17.94 -5.62 -8.85
C ILE A 1061 18.87 -5.05 -7.76
N PHE A 1062 18.82 -5.65 -6.58
CA PHE A 1062 19.62 -5.25 -5.42
C PHE A 1062 21.12 -5.32 -5.73
N ARG A 1063 21.60 -6.46 -6.23
CA ARG A 1063 23.02 -6.65 -6.55
C ARG A 1063 23.50 -5.68 -7.61
N ARG A 1064 22.70 -5.47 -8.67
CA ARG A 1064 23.02 -4.51 -9.74
C ARG A 1064 23.11 -3.08 -9.20
N PHE A 1065 22.15 -2.69 -8.37
CA PHE A 1065 22.09 -1.36 -7.79
C PHE A 1065 23.27 -1.10 -6.85
N ILE A 1066 23.53 -1.98 -5.87
CA ILE A 1066 24.65 -1.83 -4.95
C ILE A 1066 25.97 -1.83 -5.71
N ALA A 1067 26.15 -2.73 -6.69
CA ALA A 1067 27.32 -2.73 -7.55
C ALA A 1067 27.54 -1.38 -8.26
N SER A 1068 26.47 -0.74 -8.76
CA SER A 1068 26.55 0.57 -9.44
C SER A 1068 27.09 1.70 -8.55
N GLN A 1069 27.02 1.54 -7.23
CA GLN A 1069 27.49 2.48 -6.21
C GLN A 1069 28.81 2.05 -5.55
N MET A 1070 29.43 0.97 -6.05
CA MET A 1070 30.71 0.46 -5.55
C MET A 1070 31.89 0.87 -6.44
N SER A 1071 33.11 0.77 -5.91
CA SER A 1071 34.36 0.94 -6.66
C SER A 1071 34.52 -0.08 -7.80
N PRO A 1072 35.25 0.25 -8.88
CA PRO A 1072 35.65 -0.69 -9.92
C PRO A 1072 36.45 -1.85 -9.34
N SER A 1073 36.44 -2.99 -10.04
CA SER A 1073 37.27 -4.15 -9.69
C SER A 1073 38.36 -4.33 -10.74
N VAL A 1074 39.54 -4.81 -10.32
CA VAL A 1074 40.61 -5.19 -11.26
C VAL A 1074 40.60 -6.71 -11.40
N LEU A 1075 40.35 -7.19 -12.62
CA LEU A 1075 40.26 -8.62 -12.93
C LEU A 1075 41.43 -9.05 -13.82
N VAL A 1076 41.84 -10.30 -13.68
CA VAL A 1076 42.82 -10.92 -14.60
C VAL A 1076 42.05 -11.62 -15.72
N ARG A 1077 42.08 -11.04 -16.92
CA ARG A 1077 41.52 -11.63 -18.14
C ARG A 1077 42.58 -12.51 -18.80
N GLN A 1078 42.21 -13.74 -19.13
CA GLN A 1078 43.06 -14.67 -19.87
C GLN A 1078 42.47 -14.96 -21.24
N ARG A 1079 43.29 -14.88 -22.29
CA ARG A 1079 42.99 -15.36 -23.65
C ARG A 1079 43.93 -16.52 -23.98
N ALA A 1080 43.35 -17.67 -24.31
CA ALA A 1080 44.09 -18.87 -24.66
C ALA A 1080 43.72 -19.35 -26.06
N GLN A 1081 44.71 -19.53 -26.93
CA GLN A 1081 44.53 -20.23 -28.21
C GLN A 1081 44.66 -21.73 -27.98
N LEU A 1082 43.71 -22.48 -28.52
CA LEU A 1082 43.61 -23.92 -28.38
C LEU A 1082 43.66 -24.57 -29.74
N GLU A 1083 44.39 -25.67 -29.86
CA GLU A 1083 44.48 -26.47 -31.07
C GLU A 1083 44.17 -27.94 -30.78
N VAL A 1084 43.36 -28.56 -31.65
CA VAL A 1084 43.07 -30.01 -31.60
C VAL A 1084 42.78 -30.52 -33.00
N GLU A 1085 43.48 -31.57 -33.44
CA GLU A 1085 43.32 -32.16 -34.78
C GLU A 1085 43.38 -31.12 -35.93
N GLY A 1086 44.26 -30.11 -35.80
CA GLY A 1086 44.43 -29.01 -36.77
C GLY A 1086 43.34 -27.94 -36.76
N LEU A 1087 42.35 -28.04 -35.86
CA LEU A 1087 41.33 -27.01 -35.65
C LEU A 1087 41.75 -26.07 -34.52
N ARG A 1088 41.67 -24.76 -34.79
CA ARG A 1088 41.99 -23.72 -33.80
C ARG A 1088 40.73 -23.07 -33.25
N THR A 1089 40.74 -22.74 -31.97
CA THR A 1089 39.71 -21.94 -31.30
C THR A 1089 40.32 -21.12 -30.19
N GLN A 1090 39.59 -20.12 -29.72
CA GLN A 1090 40.02 -19.25 -28.64
C GLN A 1090 39.07 -19.40 -27.45
N VAL A 1091 39.63 -19.48 -26.25
CA VAL A 1091 38.89 -19.34 -24.99
C VAL A 1091 39.33 -18.06 -24.31
N GLU A 1092 38.36 -17.24 -23.90
CA GLU A 1092 38.58 -15.98 -23.20
C GLU A 1092 37.69 -15.92 -21.96
N GLY A 1093 38.25 -15.48 -20.83
CA GLY A 1093 37.49 -15.26 -19.61
C GLY A 1093 38.33 -14.70 -18.47
N TYR A 1094 37.66 -14.34 -17.37
CA TYR A 1094 38.33 -13.88 -16.15
C TYR A 1094 38.77 -15.08 -15.31
N VAL A 1095 40.02 -15.07 -14.84
CA VAL A 1095 40.62 -16.18 -14.08
C VAL A 1095 40.96 -15.83 -12.64
N ASP A 1096 41.07 -14.53 -12.33
CA ASP A 1096 41.33 -14.05 -10.97
C ASP A 1096 40.75 -12.65 -10.73
N VAL A 1097 40.57 -12.30 -9.45
CA VAL A 1097 40.18 -10.96 -8.97
C VAL A 1097 41.36 -10.40 -8.19
N GLU A 1098 42.01 -9.37 -8.73
CA GLU A 1098 43.20 -8.78 -8.10
C GLU A 1098 42.84 -7.68 -7.11
N VAL A 1099 41.86 -6.84 -7.46
CA VAL A 1099 41.33 -5.80 -6.58
C VAL A 1099 39.82 -5.97 -6.47
N ASP A 1100 39.36 -6.17 -5.24
CA ASP A 1100 37.95 -6.22 -4.91
C ASP A 1100 37.27 -4.87 -5.09
N GLY A 1101 36.03 -4.93 -5.58
CA GLY A 1101 35.15 -3.79 -5.76
C GLY A 1101 33.72 -4.29 -5.86
N PHE A 1102 32.98 -3.81 -6.85
CA PHE A 1102 31.59 -4.23 -7.09
C PHE A 1102 31.41 -5.75 -7.29
N THR A 1103 32.47 -6.47 -7.67
CA THR A 1103 32.47 -7.93 -7.88
C THR A 1103 32.19 -8.74 -6.62
N ARG A 1104 32.35 -8.16 -5.41
CA ARG A 1104 31.91 -8.80 -4.15
C ARG A 1104 30.40 -9.05 -4.12
N VAL A 1105 29.61 -8.19 -4.76
CA VAL A 1105 28.14 -8.27 -4.78
C VAL A 1105 27.63 -8.84 -6.10
N ASN A 1106 28.29 -8.49 -7.20
CA ASN A 1106 27.94 -8.92 -8.55
C ASN A 1106 29.15 -9.59 -9.24
N PRO A 1107 29.50 -10.83 -8.85
CA PRO A 1107 30.69 -11.50 -9.35
C PRO A 1107 30.54 -11.89 -10.84
N PRO A 1108 31.59 -11.73 -11.66
CA PRO A 1108 31.57 -12.19 -13.03
C PRO A 1108 31.69 -13.72 -13.09
N ARG A 1109 31.36 -14.30 -14.25
CA ARG A 1109 31.63 -15.72 -14.49
C ARG A 1109 33.13 -15.92 -14.65
N MET A 1110 33.72 -16.69 -13.74
CA MET A 1110 35.13 -17.08 -13.79
C MET A 1110 35.34 -18.28 -14.73
N THR A 1111 36.49 -18.33 -15.40
CA THR A 1111 36.97 -19.48 -16.19
C THR A 1111 38.16 -20.13 -15.50
N ILE A 1112 38.48 -21.37 -15.90
CA ILE A 1112 39.63 -22.09 -15.36
C ILE A 1112 40.91 -21.46 -15.93
N PRO A 1113 41.92 -21.14 -15.09
CA PRO A 1113 43.21 -20.66 -15.57
C PRO A 1113 43.93 -21.75 -16.36
N LEU A 1114 44.44 -21.39 -17.54
CA LEU A 1114 45.20 -22.30 -18.40
C LEU A 1114 46.68 -21.95 -18.42
N THR A 1115 47.52 -22.92 -18.72
CA THR A 1115 48.97 -22.74 -18.90
C THR A 1115 49.38 -23.05 -20.32
N GLN A 1116 50.35 -22.32 -20.86
CA GLN A 1116 50.86 -22.58 -22.20
C GLN A 1116 51.51 -23.97 -22.24
N GLY A 1117 51.24 -24.74 -23.29
CA GLY A 1117 51.68 -26.13 -23.41
C GLY A 1117 50.82 -27.15 -22.65
N GLN A 1118 49.79 -26.71 -21.92
CA GLN A 1118 48.88 -27.61 -21.22
C GLN A 1118 48.09 -28.47 -22.22
N SER A 1119 48.05 -29.77 -21.93
CA SER A 1119 47.30 -30.77 -22.69
C SER A 1119 46.03 -31.13 -21.94
N LEU A 1120 44.87 -30.90 -22.55
CA LEU A 1120 43.55 -31.15 -21.95
C LEU A 1120 42.93 -32.36 -22.65
N ARG A 1121 42.80 -33.48 -21.94
CA ARG A 1121 42.22 -34.70 -22.51
C ARG A 1121 40.72 -34.54 -22.70
N VAL A 1122 40.22 -34.83 -23.90
CA VAL A 1122 38.78 -34.84 -24.19
C VAL A 1122 38.13 -36.04 -23.51
N THR A 1123 37.22 -35.78 -22.58
CA THR A 1123 36.45 -36.80 -21.85
C THR A 1123 35.09 -37.05 -22.49
N GLU A 1124 34.45 -36.00 -23.02
CA GLU A 1124 33.16 -36.11 -23.71
C GLU A 1124 33.11 -35.25 -24.96
N LEU A 1125 32.46 -35.76 -26.01
CA LEU A 1125 32.21 -35.03 -27.25
C LEU A 1125 30.71 -34.93 -27.52
N ASN A 1126 30.20 -33.70 -27.58
CA ASN A 1126 28.83 -33.37 -27.95
C ASN A 1126 28.80 -32.67 -29.31
N TYR A 1127 28.32 -33.38 -30.34
CA TYR A 1127 28.11 -32.82 -31.67
C TYR A 1127 26.69 -32.26 -31.82
N ALA A 1128 26.57 -31.03 -32.30
CA ALA A 1128 25.29 -30.44 -32.65
C ALA A 1128 25.41 -29.54 -33.88
N VAL A 1129 24.39 -29.56 -34.74
CA VAL A 1129 24.19 -28.51 -35.73
C VAL A 1129 23.56 -27.32 -35.00
N SER A 1130 24.20 -26.15 -35.11
CA SER A 1130 23.74 -24.91 -34.48
C SER A 1130 23.87 -23.75 -35.47
N SER A 1131 23.68 -22.52 -35.00
CA SER A 1131 23.87 -21.31 -35.81
C SER A 1131 24.80 -20.34 -35.07
N THR A 1132 25.58 -19.57 -35.80
CA THR A 1132 26.31 -18.41 -35.24
C THR A 1132 25.38 -17.23 -34.98
N SER A 1133 24.18 -17.23 -35.55
CA SER A 1133 23.11 -16.25 -35.31
C SER A 1133 21.94 -16.93 -34.58
N PRO A 1134 21.95 -16.99 -33.23
CA PRO A 1134 20.89 -17.67 -32.48
C PRO A 1134 19.53 -16.96 -32.65
N LEU A 1135 18.44 -17.74 -32.50
CA LEU A 1135 17.08 -17.19 -32.43
C LEU A 1135 16.94 -16.24 -31.24
N PRO A 1136 16.22 -15.12 -31.36
CA PRO A 1136 16.17 -14.12 -30.31
C PRO A 1136 15.33 -14.62 -29.13
N THR A 1137 15.72 -14.31 -27.90
CA THR A 1137 14.85 -14.42 -26.72
C THR A 1137 13.88 -13.24 -26.65
N GLU A 1138 12.86 -13.33 -25.78
CA GLU A 1138 12.00 -12.17 -25.52
C GLU A 1138 12.80 -10.96 -25.02
N GLY A 1139 13.76 -11.16 -24.12
CA GLY A 1139 14.65 -10.11 -23.62
C GLY A 1139 15.51 -9.46 -24.72
N GLU A 1140 16.10 -10.26 -25.62
CA GLU A 1140 16.88 -9.75 -26.77
C GLU A 1140 16.00 -8.96 -27.75
N THR A 1141 14.73 -9.34 -27.89
CA THR A 1141 13.75 -8.57 -28.67
C THR A 1141 13.41 -7.23 -27.99
N VAL A 1142 13.33 -7.18 -26.66
CA VAL A 1142 13.17 -5.90 -25.93
C VAL A 1142 14.39 -4.99 -26.12
N ALA A 1143 15.60 -5.54 -26.03
CA ALA A 1143 16.84 -4.79 -26.28
C ALA A 1143 16.86 -4.21 -27.70
N TYR A 1144 16.43 -4.99 -28.70
CA TYR A 1144 16.26 -4.52 -30.07
C TYR A 1144 15.27 -3.35 -30.16
N MET A 1145 14.09 -3.50 -29.54
CA MET A 1145 13.06 -2.47 -29.52
C MET A 1145 13.58 -1.16 -28.91
N LYS A 1146 14.30 -1.20 -27.78
CA LYS A 1146 14.91 0.00 -27.17
C LYS A 1146 15.97 0.62 -28.09
N ALA A 1147 16.88 -0.20 -28.64
CA ALA A 1147 17.94 0.29 -29.53
C ALA A 1147 17.40 0.98 -30.79
N LYS A 1148 16.27 0.49 -31.32
CA LYS A 1148 15.57 1.08 -32.46
C LYS A 1148 14.54 2.14 -32.10
N ARG A 1149 14.36 2.46 -30.81
CA ARG A 1149 13.33 3.39 -30.30
C ARG A 1149 11.90 2.99 -30.72
N ILE A 1150 11.65 1.69 -30.80
CA ILE A 1150 10.36 1.11 -31.18
C ILE A 1150 9.62 0.72 -29.89
N GLY A 1151 8.61 1.50 -29.52
CA GLY A 1151 7.90 1.32 -28.25
C GLY A 1151 8.62 1.99 -27.07
N ARG A 1152 8.19 1.64 -25.86
CA ARG A 1152 8.61 2.26 -24.59
C ARG A 1152 8.49 1.25 -23.44
N PRO A 1153 9.01 1.55 -22.22
CA PRO A 1153 8.91 0.67 -21.05
C PRO A 1153 7.53 0.03 -20.81
N SER A 1154 6.43 0.76 -21.04
CA SER A 1154 5.06 0.23 -20.88
C SER A 1154 4.55 -0.63 -22.05
N THR A 1155 5.22 -0.64 -23.21
CA THR A 1155 4.75 -1.36 -24.41
C THR A 1155 5.61 -2.53 -24.85
N TYR A 1156 6.84 -2.69 -24.33
CA TYR A 1156 7.75 -3.79 -24.72
C TYR A 1156 7.12 -5.17 -24.51
N ALA A 1157 6.75 -5.49 -23.26
CA ALA A 1157 6.19 -6.80 -22.93
C ALA A 1157 4.83 -7.03 -23.61
N SER A 1158 3.96 -6.01 -23.64
CA SER A 1158 2.62 -6.14 -24.22
C SER A 1158 2.65 -6.32 -25.75
N THR A 1159 3.67 -5.81 -26.44
CA THR A 1159 3.86 -6.04 -27.88
C THR A 1159 4.21 -7.49 -28.18
N ILE A 1160 5.19 -8.05 -27.47
CA ILE A 1160 5.61 -9.45 -27.63
C ILE A 1160 4.45 -10.41 -27.25
N GLU A 1161 3.72 -10.10 -26.17
CA GLU A 1161 2.58 -10.90 -25.73
C GLU A 1161 1.46 -10.92 -26.77
N LYS A 1162 1.13 -9.77 -27.38
CA LYS A 1162 0.13 -9.69 -28.46
C LYS A 1162 0.57 -10.51 -29.68
N LEU A 1163 1.83 -10.45 -30.10
CA LEU A 1163 2.35 -11.27 -31.22
C LEU A 1163 2.19 -12.77 -30.95
N LYS A 1164 2.43 -13.22 -29.70
CA LYS A 1164 2.20 -14.61 -29.28
C LYS A 1164 0.71 -14.96 -29.25
N GLN A 1165 -0.12 -14.13 -28.63
CA GLN A 1165 -1.58 -14.33 -28.54
C GLN A 1165 -2.25 -14.39 -29.92
N HIS A 1166 -1.76 -13.57 -30.87
CA HIS A 1166 -2.21 -13.60 -32.25
C HIS A 1166 -1.61 -14.77 -33.04
N GLY A 1167 -0.73 -15.59 -32.46
CA GLY A 1167 -0.10 -16.73 -33.13
C GLY A 1167 0.81 -16.33 -34.31
N TYR A 1168 1.43 -15.15 -34.26
CA TYR A 1168 2.40 -14.71 -35.27
C TYR A 1168 3.82 -15.15 -34.94
N ILE A 1169 4.08 -15.32 -33.64
CA ILE A 1169 5.29 -15.92 -33.11
C ILE A 1169 4.92 -16.94 -32.03
N PHE A 1170 5.80 -17.87 -31.75
CA PHE A 1170 5.68 -18.77 -30.60
C PHE A 1170 7.04 -18.96 -29.92
N PRO A 1171 7.06 -19.16 -28.59
CA PRO A 1171 8.28 -19.50 -27.88
C PRO A 1171 8.62 -20.98 -28.05
N THR A 1172 9.91 -21.27 -28.19
CA THR A 1172 10.47 -22.62 -28.06
C THR A 1172 10.55 -23.04 -26.58
N PRO A 1173 10.79 -24.33 -26.26
CA PRO A 1173 10.99 -24.77 -24.87
C PRO A 1173 12.12 -24.05 -24.11
N ARG A 1174 13.07 -23.42 -24.83
CA ARG A 1174 14.14 -22.59 -24.26
C ARG A 1174 13.85 -21.09 -24.32
N ASN A 1175 12.57 -20.73 -24.44
CA ASN A 1175 12.06 -19.36 -24.50
C ASN A 1175 12.68 -18.47 -25.62
N ARG A 1176 13.09 -19.09 -26.73
CA ARG A 1176 13.49 -18.36 -27.96
C ARG A 1176 12.30 -18.22 -28.90
N LEU A 1177 12.18 -17.07 -29.56
CA LEU A 1177 11.06 -16.73 -30.42
C LEU A 1177 11.26 -17.23 -31.85
N VAL A 1178 10.20 -17.82 -32.40
CA VAL A 1178 10.16 -18.29 -33.79
C VAL A 1178 8.91 -17.74 -34.46
N PRO A 1179 9.01 -17.22 -35.71
CA PRO A 1179 7.84 -16.77 -36.46
C PRO A 1179 7.03 -17.95 -36.98
N THR A 1180 5.69 -17.85 -36.93
CA THR A 1180 4.80 -18.81 -37.58
C THR A 1180 4.71 -18.56 -39.09
N THR A 1181 4.22 -19.55 -39.85
CA THR A 1181 3.95 -19.38 -41.28
C THR A 1181 2.95 -18.23 -41.52
N THR A 1182 1.93 -18.12 -40.66
CA THR A 1182 0.98 -17.00 -40.70
C THR A 1182 1.67 -15.66 -40.46
N GLY A 1183 2.56 -15.54 -39.46
CA GLY A 1183 3.32 -14.32 -39.21
C GLY A 1183 4.18 -13.90 -40.40
N LYS A 1184 4.87 -14.85 -41.03
CA LYS A 1184 5.67 -14.60 -42.25
C LYS A 1184 4.82 -14.15 -43.43
N SER A 1185 3.69 -14.80 -43.65
CA SER A 1185 2.76 -14.46 -44.73
C SER A 1185 2.22 -13.04 -44.59
N ILE A 1186 1.79 -12.66 -43.38
CA ILE A 1186 1.29 -11.31 -43.08
C ILE A 1186 2.39 -10.26 -43.30
N TYR A 1187 3.59 -10.49 -42.75
CA TYR A 1187 4.71 -9.57 -42.91
C TYR A 1187 5.13 -9.43 -44.38
N GLY A 1188 5.19 -10.57 -45.11
CA GLY A 1188 5.48 -10.62 -46.53
C GLY A 1188 4.47 -9.83 -47.35
N PHE A 1189 3.17 -10.06 -47.16
CA PHE A 1189 2.10 -9.36 -47.87
C PHE A 1189 2.15 -7.83 -47.65
N LEU A 1190 2.38 -7.39 -46.42
CA LEU A 1190 2.51 -5.96 -46.10
C LEU A 1190 3.74 -5.33 -46.78
N ASN A 1191 4.86 -6.05 -46.84
CA ASN A 1191 6.10 -5.54 -47.44
C ASN A 1191 6.15 -5.67 -48.98
N SER A 1192 5.44 -6.62 -49.58
CA SER A 1192 5.46 -6.86 -51.03
C SER A 1192 4.33 -6.14 -51.76
N GLU A 1193 3.08 -6.45 -51.43
CA GLU A 1193 1.88 -5.96 -52.14
C GLU A 1193 1.46 -4.56 -51.67
N LEU A 1194 1.95 -4.10 -50.51
CA LEU A 1194 1.53 -2.85 -49.87
C LEU A 1194 2.72 -1.96 -49.51
N LYS A 1195 3.73 -1.87 -50.39
CA LYS A 1195 4.94 -1.05 -50.20
C LYS A 1195 4.66 0.41 -49.81
N SER A 1196 3.55 1.00 -50.27
CA SER A 1196 3.17 2.36 -49.85
C SER A 1196 2.82 2.47 -48.36
N LEU A 1197 2.54 1.36 -47.67
CA LEU A 1197 2.31 1.34 -46.21
C LEU A 1197 3.61 1.17 -45.42
N THR A 1198 4.72 0.73 -46.02
CA THR A 1198 5.97 0.54 -45.27
C THR A 1198 6.58 1.88 -44.86
N THR A 1199 6.31 2.97 -45.58
CA THR A 1199 6.71 4.34 -45.21
C THR A 1199 6.02 4.84 -43.95
N VAL A 1200 4.79 4.37 -43.68
CA VAL A 1200 4.02 4.73 -42.49
C VAL A 1200 4.03 3.63 -41.42
N LEU A 1201 4.53 2.41 -41.67
CA LEU A 1201 4.58 1.32 -40.66
C LEU A 1201 5.99 0.85 -40.34
N GLY A 1202 7.00 1.43 -40.97
CA GLY A 1202 8.41 1.07 -40.82
C GLY A 1202 9.01 1.47 -39.48
N GLU A 1203 10.25 1.02 -39.26
CA GLU A 1203 11.02 1.28 -38.04
C GLU A 1203 11.24 2.78 -37.80
N GLU A 1204 11.75 3.48 -38.82
CA GLU A 1204 12.11 4.90 -38.74
C GLU A 1204 10.90 5.79 -38.42
N TYR A 1205 9.78 5.58 -39.12
CA TYR A 1205 8.55 6.34 -38.86
C TYR A 1205 7.97 6.04 -37.48
N THR A 1206 8.03 4.78 -37.03
CA THR A 1206 7.55 4.41 -35.69
C THR A 1206 8.39 5.08 -34.59
N ALA A 1207 9.71 5.17 -34.79
CA ALA A 1207 10.61 5.87 -33.88
C ALA A 1207 10.39 7.40 -33.89
N ASP A 1208 10.23 8.00 -35.08
CA ASP A 1208 9.94 9.43 -35.25
C ASP A 1208 8.60 9.83 -34.59
N LEU A 1209 7.54 9.04 -34.79
CA LEU A 1209 6.26 9.29 -34.13
C LEU A 1209 6.40 9.20 -32.59
N GLN A 1210 7.17 8.24 -32.07
CA GLN A 1210 7.42 8.14 -30.63
C GLN A 1210 8.18 9.38 -30.10
N GLN A 1211 9.14 9.91 -30.86
CA GLN A 1211 9.83 11.16 -30.52
C GLN A 1211 8.89 12.37 -30.56
N LYS A 1212 8.00 12.43 -31.55
CA LYS A 1212 6.97 13.49 -31.64
C LYS A 1212 6.00 13.43 -30.47
N LEU A 1213 5.60 12.23 -30.03
CA LEU A 1213 4.78 12.05 -28.84
C LEU A 1213 5.52 12.52 -27.59
N GLN A 1214 6.82 12.26 -27.45
CA GLN A 1214 7.64 12.82 -26.38
C GLN A 1214 7.67 14.35 -26.43
N GLY A 1215 7.83 14.93 -27.62
CA GLY A 1215 7.76 16.38 -27.81
C GLY A 1215 6.40 16.98 -27.43
N ILE A 1216 5.29 16.23 -27.55
CA ILE A 1216 4.00 16.65 -26.98
C ILE A 1216 4.06 16.59 -25.45
N GLU A 1217 4.56 15.50 -24.85
CA GLU A 1217 4.69 15.33 -23.39
C GLU A 1217 5.50 16.49 -22.76
N ASP A 1218 6.57 16.92 -23.44
CA ASP A 1218 7.46 18.01 -23.03
C ASP A 1218 6.90 19.42 -23.35
N GLY A 1219 5.76 19.51 -24.04
CA GLY A 1219 5.14 20.79 -24.44
C GLY A 1219 5.84 21.50 -25.62
N LEU A 1220 6.71 20.82 -26.34
CA LEU A 1220 7.48 21.34 -27.48
C LEU A 1220 6.72 21.24 -28.81
N ILE A 1221 5.72 20.36 -28.91
CA ILE A 1221 4.96 20.08 -30.14
C ILE A 1221 3.45 20.16 -29.86
N ASP A 1222 2.70 20.85 -30.73
CA ASP A 1222 1.22 20.85 -30.67
C ASP A 1222 0.65 19.48 -31.09
N TYR A 1223 -0.10 18.87 -30.18
CA TYR A 1223 -0.77 17.59 -30.39
C TYR A 1223 -1.72 17.59 -31.60
N LYS A 1224 -2.35 18.73 -31.94
CA LYS A 1224 -3.31 18.83 -33.05
C LYS A 1224 -2.68 18.47 -34.40
N ALA A 1225 -1.44 18.93 -34.62
CA ALA A 1225 -0.71 18.65 -35.85
C ALA A 1225 -0.41 17.15 -35.98
N ILE A 1226 -0.03 16.50 -34.88
CA ILE A 1226 0.27 15.07 -34.86
C ILE A 1226 -0.99 14.23 -35.06
N VAL A 1227 -2.12 14.59 -34.43
CA VAL A 1227 -3.40 13.89 -34.66
C VAL A 1227 -3.84 14.02 -36.12
N GLN A 1228 -3.68 15.20 -36.72
CA GLN A 1228 -3.99 15.40 -38.14
C GLN A 1228 -3.10 14.50 -39.04
N GLN A 1229 -1.82 14.34 -38.68
CA GLN A 1229 -0.92 13.43 -39.39
C GLN A 1229 -1.37 11.96 -39.23
N CYS A 1230 -1.68 11.51 -38.01
CA CYS A 1230 -2.22 10.17 -37.78
C CYS A 1230 -3.51 9.91 -38.57
N PHE A 1231 -4.35 10.94 -38.75
CA PHE A 1231 -5.56 10.84 -39.56
C PHE A 1231 -5.25 10.67 -41.06
N LYS A 1232 -4.22 11.36 -41.58
CA LYS A 1232 -3.75 11.16 -42.96
C LYS A 1232 -3.23 9.73 -43.16
N ASP A 1233 -2.44 9.21 -42.22
CA ASP A 1233 -1.97 7.82 -42.24
C ASP A 1233 -3.16 6.85 -42.28
N PHE A 1234 -4.18 7.12 -41.46
CA PHE A 1234 -5.40 6.33 -41.43
C PHE A 1234 -6.17 6.37 -42.76
N GLN A 1235 -6.31 7.54 -43.36
CA GLN A 1235 -6.94 7.68 -44.68
C GLN A 1235 -6.17 6.92 -45.76
N LEU A 1236 -4.83 6.96 -45.73
CA LEU A 1236 -3.99 6.19 -46.63
C LEU A 1236 -4.28 4.68 -46.49
N ILE A 1237 -4.29 4.15 -45.26
CA ILE A 1237 -4.63 2.73 -44.98
C ILE A 1237 -6.01 2.38 -45.53
N LYS A 1238 -7.02 3.22 -45.29
CA LYS A 1238 -8.38 3.02 -45.81
C LYS A 1238 -8.45 3.08 -47.33
N SER A 1239 -7.72 3.98 -47.97
CA SER A 1239 -7.72 4.12 -49.42
C SER A 1239 -7.14 2.87 -50.10
N ILE A 1240 -6.07 2.31 -49.54
CA ILE A 1240 -5.46 1.07 -50.00
C ILE A 1240 -6.41 -0.11 -49.76
N ALA A 1241 -7.08 -0.16 -48.60
CA ALA A 1241 -8.09 -1.18 -48.33
C ALA A 1241 -9.27 -1.17 -49.31
N LYS A 1242 -9.56 -0.03 -49.95
CA LYS A 1242 -10.56 0.06 -51.03
C LYS A 1242 -10.02 -0.40 -52.39
N ARG A 1243 -8.72 -0.19 -52.68
CA ARG A 1243 -8.08 -0.54 -53.97
C ARG A 1243 -7.73 -2.02 -54.13
N VAL A 1244 -7.51 -2.72 -53.01
CA VAL A 1244 -7.12 -4.14 -52.98
C VAL A 1244 -8.35 -5.07 -53.00
N ASN A 1245 -9.54 -4.50 -52.77
CA ASN A 1245 -10.83 -5.11 -53.11
C ASN A 1245 -11.09 -4.96 -54.60
#